data_AF-A0A962DFJ4-F1
#
_entry.id   AF-A0A962DFJ4-F1
#
_cell.length_a   1.000
_cell.length_b   1.000
_cell.length_c   1.000
_cell.angle_alpha   90.00
_cell.angle_beta   90.00
_cell.angle_gamma   90.00
#
_symmetry.space_group_name_H-M   'P 1'
#
loop_
_entity.id
_entity.type
_entity.pdbx_description
1 polymer ?
#
loop_
_entity_poly.entity_id
_entity_poly.type
_entity_poly.pdbx_seq_one_letter_code
_entity_poly.pdbx_strand_id
1 'polypeptide(L)'
;MNYKFAIISLLVSSIAFSATITVDDTSGGQVNSNGLCSITEAIVAANTDAAVDSCPAGDSGNDTIELSVNIVLTEQYENIDTGSPTDSGRTGTPGITSIITIDGMGHTLERDNSLACNEDSVSDDTEFRLMRVSPNGELYLQDITLKYGCVNADTSLFKFYGGSILNDNGILEITRSKISENQAKFGGGVYNTGDIEIRDSDFSSNYAETGGGAIHHASGVISQINNSRFYNNQAGNNGGCIRNTGSITNISQSVFTNNTSFYGGCIRNDFNGTITNLYNSTFSGNIGSTSGGGISNTSDIVLMKNITFSNNTAGFGGGAINNIVGGVIQLFSNLLFVNNTSGSGEEDCENNGSIVSSSNNMSDNLSGGSPGLLSTVLTATTIGPLADNGCVTQLAGNRCVGTHALLAGSEAIDIAINGTAFDQRGFSHDGIRDIGAFEYLTGAERCVSLGMDTSSEFSNTVISAHELNQSIFCANLNPSTTDTISFLADIVLTEVIDDDATFGHTGTRVINSPVVIDGAGYKLMRDSSLACNSDDIANDTEFRLLRIDSSGDLQLKNILLRRGCVDGAFNEEKFYGGAIYNSGTLAITKTAILVNKANRGGGIYNAGTLSNLRNSTFHNNDSVSGGGAFFNDATVITMRNNTYSENGSGNADGGAIANSGTIDTIKNNTFSSNSNSSAGGAIANVLSGTISSLENSLFHNNSSSSGNDDCFDDGSTFSGSNNMSDNIAGGCPGLRLTTLTPSTLGILEDNGCSTPLANGTCIQTHALLTGSEAIDEGDASATTQDQRSFLANGIRDIGAFEYEGINDVIFTNGFEL
;
A
#
# COMPACT_ATOMS: atom_id res chain seq x y z
N MET A 1 57.43 7.60 -24.20
CA MET A 1 58.17 8.46 -23.25
C MET A 1 57.38 8.50 -21.95
N ASN A 2 57.95 7.91 -20.90
CA ASN A 2 57.70 8.07 -19.46
C ASN A 2 56.26 8.33 -18.97
N TYR A 3 55.59 7.25 -18.56
CA TYR A 3 54.60 7.26 -17.48
C TYR A 3 55.32 7.46 -16.14
N LYS A 4 54.99 8.52 -15.40
CA LYS A 4 55.31 8.63 -13.97
C LYS A 4 54.12 8.09 -13.19
N PHE A 5 54.34 6.97 -12.50
CA PHE A 5 53.47 6.46 -11.45
C PHE A 5 53.36 7.49 -10.32
N ALA A 6 52.17 8.00 -10.08
CA ALA A 6 51.79 8.57 -8.79
C ALA A 6 51.14 7.43 -7.99
N ILE A 7 51.84 7.00 -6.93
CA ILE A 7 51.30 6.08 -5.93
C ILE A 7 50.21 6.86 -5.18
N ILE A 8 48.95 6.57 -5.49
CA ILE A 8 47.81 6.96 -4.66
C ILE A 8 47.88 6.06 -3.43
N SER A 9 48.19 6.67 -2.28
CA SER A 9 47.96 6.06 -0.98
C SER A 9 46.47 5.80 -0.84
N LEU A 10 46.02 4.55 -1.01
CA LEU A 10 44.73 4.12 -0.49
C LEU A 10 44.79 4.26 1.04
N LEU A 11 44.29 5.38 1.55
CA LEU A 11 43.65 5.40 2.85
C LEU A 11 42.41 4.52 2.69
N VAL A 12 42.50 3.28 3.16
CA VAL A 12 41.31 2.51 3.50
C VAL A 12 40.63 3.33 4.60
N SER A 13 39.60 4.12 4.26
CA SER A 13 38.67 4.57 5.29
C SER A 13 38.12 3.29 5.88
N SER A 14 38.36 3.07 7.18
CA SER A 14 37.61 2.10 7.95
C SER A 14 36.13 2.28 7.60
N ILE A 15 35.49 1.21 7.16
CA ILE A 15 34.03 1.13 7.11
C ILE A 15 33.61 1.40 8.55
N ALA A 16 33.07 2.59 8.82
CA ALA A 16 32.37 2.83 10.07
C ALA A 16 31.20 1.86 10.02
N PHE A 17 31.23 0.85 10.89
CA PHE A 17 29.98 0.18 11.24
C PHE A 17 29.07 1.26 11.83
N SER A 18 27.78 1.20 11.51
CA SER A 18 26.75 1.98 12.18
C SER A 18 26.23 1.10 13.31
N ALA A 19 26.21 1.59 14.55
CA ALA A 19 25.58 0.87 15.64
C ALA A 19 24.06 0.93 15.45
N THR A 20 23.42 -0.24 15.49
CA THR A 20 21.96 -0.35 15.49
C THR A 20 21.45 -0.49 16.91
N ILE A 21 20.56 0.42 17.32
CA ILE A 21 19.91 0.45 18.63
C ILE A 21 18.41 0.16 18.41
N THR A 22 17.94 -1.02 18.81
CA THR A 22 16.52 -1.39 18.68
C THR A 22 15.72 -0.89 19.88
N VAL A 23 14.64 -0.17 19.62
CA VAL A 23 13.66 0.29 20.62
C VAL A 23 12.55 -0.75 20.74
N ASP A 24 12.39 -1.31 21.93
CA ASP A 24 11.40 -2.32 22.29
C ASP A 24 10.47 -1.89 23.45
N ASP A 25 10.68 -0.69 23.99
CA ASP A 25 9.77 -0.05 24.95
C ASP A 25 8.77 0.88 24.25
N THR A 26 7.49 0.69 24.57
CA THR A 26 6.37 1.53 24.10
C THR A 26 6.33 2.93 24.71
N SER A 27 7.15 3.19 25.75
CA SER A 27 7.19 4.46 26.47
C SER A 27 8.35 5.37 26.04
N GLY A 28 8.31 6.63 26.48
CA GLY A 28 9.38 7.60 26.33
C GLY A 28 9.09 8.87 27.13
N GLY A 29 9.98 9.85 27.06
CA GLY A 29 9.88 11.09 27.84
C GLY A 29 10.85 11.13 29.02
N GLN A 30 11.32 10.00 29.53
CA GLN A 30 12.31 9.91 30.61
C GLN A 30 13.24 8.72 30.41
N VAL A 31 14.46 8.81 30.96
CA VAL A 31 15.34 7.65 31.13
C VAL A 31 14.87 6.91 32.37
N ASN A 32 14.61 5.61 32.23
CA ASN A 32 14.21 4.76 33.34
C ASN A 32 15.14 3.54 33.44
N SER A 33 14.76 2.54 34.25
CA SER A 33 15.61 1.35 34.47
C SER A 33 14.72 0.12 34.53
N ASN A 34 13.87 -0.03 33.52
CA ASN A 34 12.89 -1.09 33.41
C ASN A 34 13.44 -2.33 32.67
N GLY A 35 14.66 -2.26 32.14
CA GLY A 35 15.30 -3.35 31.42
C GLY A 35 14.85 -3.47 29.96
N LEU A 36 14.17 -2.47 29.42
CA LEU A 36 13.85 -2.31 28.00
C LEU A 36 14.60 -1.09 27.44
N CYS A 37 14.67 -0.98 26.11
CA CYS A 37 15.25 0.16 25.43
C CYS A 37 14.15 1.08 24.92
N SER A 38 13.97 2.24 25.57
CA SER A 38 13.06 3.30 25.10
C SER A 38 13.71 4.22 24.07
N ILE A 39 12.88 4.94 23.31
CA ILE A 39 13.38 5.96 22.36
C ILE A 39 14.22 7.04 23.04
N THR A 40 13.90 7.35 24.30
CA THR A 40 14.62 8.35 25.08
C THR A 40 16.02 7.86 25.40
N GLU A 41 16.14 6.62 25.87
CA GLU A 41 17.43 5.99 26.17
C GLU A 41 18.25 5.76 24.90
N ALA A 42 17.62 5.32 23.81
CA ALA A 42 18.29 5.10 22.53
C ALA A 42 18.94 6.39 21.99
N ILE A 43 18.21 7.51 22.04
CA ILE A 43 18.76 8.82 21.62
C ILE A 43 19.89 9.27 22.54
N VAL A 44 19.80 9.05 23.87
CA VAL A 44 20.92 9.36 24.78
C VAL A 44 22.12 8.46 24.46
N ALA A 45 21.90 7.18 24.22
CA ALA A 45 22.96 6.22 23.94
C ALA A 45 23.71 6.53 22.64
N ALA A 46 22.99 6.90 21.59
CA ALA A 46 23.55 7.38 20.32
C ALA A 46 24.31 8.71 20.50
N ASN A 47 23.70 9.69 21.17
CA ASN A 47 24.38 10.97 21.41
C ASN A 47 25.67 10.88 22.25
N THR A 48 25.83 9.85 23.08
CA THR A 48 26.93 9.76 24.06
C THR A 48 27.90 8.63 23.82
N ASP A 49 27.67 7.78 22.81
CA ASP A 49 28.40 6.53 22.55
C ASP A 49 28.50 5.64 23.80
N ALA A 50 27.48 5.67 24.65
CA ALA A 50 27.46 4.97 25.93
C ALA A 50 26.13 4.24 26.12
N ALA A 51 26.18 3.01 26.63
CA ALA A 51 24.97 2.24 26.88
C ALA A 51 24.11 2.93 27.94
N VAL A 52 22.79 2.92 27.73
CA VAL A 52 21.80 3.51 28.64
C VAL A 52 20.72 2.46 28.88
N ASP A 53 20.58 2.02 30.13
CA ASP A 53 19.79 0.85 30.52
C ASP A 53 20.04 -0.37 29.61
N SER A 54 19.01 -0.90 28.95
CA SER A 54 19.14 -2.00 27.98
C SER A 54 19.51 -1.56 26.57
N CYS A 55 19.52 -0.25 26.27
CA CYS A 55 20.00 0.24 24.98
C CYS A 55 21.52 0.06 24.87
N PRO A 56 22.03 -0.63 23.83
CA PRO A 56 23.46 -0.68 23.56
C PRO A 56 24.04 0.71 23.32
N ALA A 57 25.35 0.86 23.57
CA ALA A 57 26.07 2.08 23.23
C ALA A 57 26.02 2.33 21.71
N GLY A 58 25.88 3.59 21.32
CA GLY A 58 26.19 4.03 19.96
C GLY A 58 27.68 3.90 19.65
N ASP A 59 28.07 4.34 18.45
CA ASP A 59 29.46 4.46 18.04
C ASP A 59 29.82 5.85 17.52
N SER A 60 31.12 6.10 17.37
CA SER A 60 31.63 7.40 16.93
C SER A 60 31.24 7.81 15.48
N GLY A 61 30.49 6.96 14.78
CA GLY A 61 29.97 7.15 13.43
C GLY A 61 28.51 7.57 13.44
N ASN A 62 27.73 7.04 12.49
CA ASN A 62 26.31 7.30 12.40
C ASN A 62 25.57 6.19 13.14
N ASP A 63 24.72 6.51 14.09
CA ASP A 63 23.90 5.53 14.76
C ASP A 63 22.55 5.36 14.04
N THR A 64 22.03 4.13 14.04
CA THR A 64 20.69 3.82 13.54
C THR A 64 19.82 3.36 14.71
N ILE A 65 18.71 4.04 14.94
CA ILE A 65 17.68 3.65 15.90
C ILE A 65 16.53 3.00 15.14
N GLU A 66 16.23 1.74 15.43
CA GLU A 66 15.14 0.98 14.80
C GLU A 66 13.97 0.83 15.76
N LEU A 67 12.75 1.17 15.32
CA LEU A 67 11.55 0.95 16.12
C LEU A 67 10.99 -0.44 15.86
N SER A 68 10.75 -1.21 16.94
CA SER A 68 10.02 -2.48 16.88
C SER A 68 8.59 -2.39 17.46
N VAL A 69 8.24 -1.21 17.99
CA VAL A 69 6.97 -0.93 18.67
C VAL A 69 6.52 0.51 18.37
N ASN A 70 5.22 0.75 18.50
CA ASN A 70 4.70 2.11 18.55
C ASN A 70 5.02 2.73 19.92
N ILE A 71 5.36 4.01 19.92
CA ILE A 71 5.79 4.74 21.11
C ILE A 71 4.80 5.85 21.44
N VAL A 72 4.43 5.95 22.71
CA VAL A 72 3.59 7.01 23.26
C VAL A 72 4.37 7.80 24.30
N LEU A 73 4.57 9.10 24.05
CA LEU A 73 5.18 10.04 24.98
C LEU A 73 4.11 10.65 25.88
N THR A 74 4.15 10.31 27.17
CA THR A 74 3.21 10.83 28.18
C THR A 74 3.74 12.07 28.92
N GLU A 75 5.03 12.36 28.74
CA GLU A 75 5.70 13.50 29.37
C GLU A 75 6.89 13.96 28.50
N GLN A 76 7.43 15.13 28.82
CA GLN A 76 8.56 15.75 28.16
C GLN A 76 9.89 15.34 28.80
N TYR A 77 10.91 15.12 27.97
CA TYR A 77 12.29 14.91 28.43
C TYR A 77 12.99 16.24 28.69
N GLU A 78 12.98 17.13 27.69
CA GLU A 78 13.53 18.48 27.84
C GLU A 78 12.46 19.35 28.52
N ASN A 79 12.65 19.67 29.80
CA ASN A 79 11.71 20.46 30.58
C ASN A 79 12.41 21.67 31.19
N ILE A 80 12.54 22.79 30.47
CA ILE A 80 13.23 23.96 31.02
C ILE A 80 12.57 25.26 30.59
N ASP A 81 12.19 26.07 31.58
CA ASP A 81 11.65 27.44 31.48
C ASP A 81 12.60 28.40 32.25
N THR A 82 13.92 28.25 32.08
CA THR A 82 14.94 28.92 32.93
C THR A 82 15.25 30.37 32.56
N GLY A 83 14.62 30.90 31.50
CA GLY A 83 14.97 32.23 30.99
C GLY A 83 16.38 32.33 30.41
N SER A 84 17.07 31.20 30.17
CA SER A 84 18.35 31.16 29.46
C SER A 84 18.16 31.50 27.97
N PRO A 85 19.07 32.25 27.32
CA PRO A 85 19.04 32.47 25.87
C PRO A 85 19.38 31.21 25.03
N THR A 86 19.81 30.11 25.65
CA THR A 86 20.14 28.82 24.99
C THR A 86 19.08 27.73 25.21
N ASP A 87 17.93 28.10 25.78
CA ASP A 87 16.85 27.18 26.09
C ASP A 87 15.93 27.08 24.87
N SER A 88 15.68 25.85 24.40
CA SER A 88 14.94 25.59 23.17
C SER A 88 13.48 25.20 23.42
N GLY A 89 13.00 25.11 24.67
CA GLY A 89 11.61 24.77 25.06
C GLY A 89 11.33 23.28 25.29
N ARG A 90 10.05 22.92 25.53
CA ARG A 90 9.63 21.55 25.90
C ARG A 90 9.68 20.56 24.72
N THR A 91 10.40 19.45 24.91
CA THR A 91 10.57 18.38 23.91
C THR A 91 10.40 17.00 24.56
N GLY A 92 9.63 16.13 23.91
CA GLY A 92 9.35 14.76 24.35
C GLY A 92 10.56 13.84 24.36
N THR A 93 11.53 14.08 23.49
CA THR A 93 12.79 13.32 23.40
C THR A 93 14.01 14.21 23.70
N PRO A 94 15.17 13.62 24.00
CA PRO A 94 16.43 14.36 24.08
C PRO A 94 16.75 15.02 22.74
N GLY A 95 17.36 16.21 22.77
CA GLY A 95 17.83 16.86 21.55
C GLY A 95 18.86 16.01 20.79
N ILE A 96 18.75 15.99 19.46
CA ILE A 96 19.72 15.34 18.58
C ILE A 96 20.97 16.22 18.51
N THR A 97 22.13 15.67 18.85
CA THR A 97 23.43 16.38 18.91
C THR A 97 24.56 15.69 18.16
N SER A 98 24.29 14.49 17.63
CA SER A 98 25.15 13.65 16.80
C SER A 98 24.42 13.33 15.48
N ILE A 99 24.97 12.41 14.68
CA ILE A 99 24.36 11.94 13.44
C ILE A 99 23.51 10.70 13.76
N ILE A 100 22.19 10.84 13.70
CA ILE A 100 21.24 9.77 14.05
C ILE A 100 20.29 9.52 12.88
N THR A 101 20.19 8.26 12.47
CA THR A 101 19.08 7.76 11.66
C THR A 101 18.04 7.15 12.57
N ILE A 102 16.77 7.53 12.43
CA ILE A 102 15.65 6.83 13.06
C ILE A 102 14.86 6.15 11.95
N ASP A 103 14.94 4.81 11.93
CA ASP A 103 14.12 3.96 11.09
C ASP A 103 12.87 3.53 11.87
N GLY A 104 11.73 4.08 11.48
CA GLY A 104 10.45 3.76 12.09
C GLY A 104 9.95 2.36 11.76
N MET A 105 10.41 1.72 10.68
CA MET A 105 9.88 0.41 10.24
C MET A 105 8.34 0.37 10.14
N GLY A 106 7.70 1.51 9.85
CA GLY A 106 6.25 1.70 9.81
C GLY A 106 5.60 2.07 11.14
N HIS A 107 6.35 2.12 12.24
CA HIS A 107 5.85 2.45 13.57
C HIS A 107 5.61 3.95 13.77
N THR A 108 4.83 4.24 14.81
CA THR A 108 4.45 5.60 15.20
C THR A 108 5.19 6.04 16.45
N LEU A 109 5.67 7.27 16.46
CA LEU A 109 5.99 8.02 17.68
C LEU A 109 4.93 9.13 17.84
N GLU A 110 4.17 9.06 18.92
CA GLU A 110 3.11 10.01 19.21
C GLU A 110 3.25 10.60 20.61
N ARG A 111 2.76 11.82 20.77
CA ARG A 111 2.40 12.34 22.10
C ARG A 111 1.04 11.78 22.49
N ASP A 112 0.87 11.39 23.75
CA ASP A 112 -0.42 10.93 24.28
C ASP A 112 -1.50 11.99 24.01
N ASN A 113 -2.53 11.61 23.25
CA ASN A 113 -3.58 12.54 22.82
C ASN A 113 -4.62 12.83 23.93
N SER A 114 -4.55 12.14 25.07
CA SER A 114 -5.34 12.47 26.26
C SER A 114 -4.79 13.69 27.01
N LEU A 115 -3.53 14.05 26.76
CA LEU A 115 -2.90 15.25 27.28
C LEU A 115 -3.45 16.49 26.58
N ALA A 116 -3.77 17.53 27.36
CA ALA A 116 -4.39 18.74 26.85
C ALA A 116 -3.52 19.42 25.79
N CYS A 117 -4.13 19.86 24.69
CA CYS A 117 -3.51 20.75 23.72
C CYS A 117 -4.51 21.88 23.51
N ASN A 118 -4.47 22.86 24.40
CA ASN A 118 -5.48 23.89 24.46
C ASN A 118 -4.91 25.18 23.86
N GLU A 119 -5.72 25.96 23.14
CA GLU A 119 -5.28 27.22 22.53
C GLU A 119 -5.34 28.40 23.50
N ASP A 120 -4.87 28.24 24.75
CA ASP A 120 -5.03 29.26 25.80
C ASP A 120 -3.85 30.22 25.95
N SER A 121 -2.79 30.03 25.16
CA SER A 121 -1.59 30.87 25.18
C SER A 121 -0.76 30.73 26.47
N VAL A 122 -1.00 29.71 27.29
CA VAL A 122 -0.27 29.41 28.53
C VAL A 122 0.53 28.12 28.35
N SER A 123 1.85 28.17 28.55
CA SER A 123 2.67 26.95 28.48
C SER A 123 2.38 26.04 29.67
N ASP A 124 1.78 24.88 29.44
CA ASP A 124 1.62 23.82 30.44
C ASP A 124 2.44 22.56 30.12
N ASP A 125 2.73 21.76 31.15
CA ASP A 125 3.64 20.61 31.06
C ASP A 125 3.14 19.52 30.11
N THR A 126 1.87 19.58 29.73
CA THR A 126 1.31 18.69 28.73
C THR A 126 1.67 19.14 27.32
N GLU A 127 1.94 20.41 27.07
CA GLU A 127 2.31 20.93 25.74
C GLU A 127 3.81 20.76 25.45
N PHE A 128 4.15 19.76 24.63
CA PHE A 128 5.50 19.56 24.10
C PHE A 128 5.49 19.00 22.68
N ARG A 129 6.56 19.31 21.94
CA ARG A 129 6.86 18.70 20.64
C ARG A 129 7.54 17.35 20.80
N LEU A 130 7.63 16.57 19.75
CA LEU A 130 8.23 15.24 19.82
C LEU A 130 9.77 15.30 19.80
N MET A 131 10.36 16.07 18.89
CA MET A 131 11.81 16.05 18.64
C MET A 131 12.41 17.45 18.42
N ARG A 132 13.72 17.57 18.71
CA ARG A 132 14.55 18.74 18.39
C ARG A 132 15.87 18.31 17.76
N VAL A 133 16.23 18.92 16.63
CA VAL A 133 17.57 18.82 16.04
C VAL A 133 18.38 20.04 16.44
N SER A 134 19.51 19.83 17.12
CA SER A 134 20.37 20.91 17.62
C SER A 134 21.36 21.39 16.55
N PRO A 135 22.07 22.53 16.71
CA PRO A 135 22.92 23.12 15.66
C PRO A 135 24.06 22.26 15.11
N ASN A 136 24.45 21.18 15.80
CA ASN A 136 25.46 20.21 15.33
C ASN A 136 24.87 18.80 15.16
N GLY A 137 23.55 18.65 15.31
CA GLY A 137 22.85 17.40 15.14
C GLY A 137 22.41 17.21 13.69
N GLU A 138 22.42 15.95 13.25
CA GLU A 138 21.88 15.53 11.97
C GLU A 138 20.88 14.41 12.23
N LEU A 139 19.64 14.59 11.78
CA LEU A 139 18.56 13.64 11.96
C LEU A 139 18.05 13.16 10.60
N TYR A 140 18.14 11.86 10.37
CA TYR A 140 17.56 11.18 9.21
C TYR A 140 16.34 10.38 9.66
N LEU A 141 15.14 10.82 9.29
CA LEU A 141 13.90 10.10 9.57
C LEU A 141 13.50 9.28 8.35
N GLN A 142 13.26 7.98 8.57
CA GLN A 142 12.68 7.11 7.55
C GLN A 142 11.57 6.22 8.09
N ASP A 143 10.56 5.99 7.26
CA ASP A 143 9.49 5.00 7.50
C ASP A 143 8.80 5.16 8.87
N ILE A 144 8.67 6.40 9.39
CA ILE A 144 8.10 6.71 10.70
C ILE A 144 6.86 7.62 10.58
N THR A 145 5.88 7.42 11.46
CA THR A 145 4.78 8.38 11.67
C THR A 145 5.00 9.19 12.94
N LEU A 146 5.00 10.51 12.83
CA LEU A 146 5.08 11.47 13.94
C LEU A 146 3.77 12.25 14.09
N LYS A 147 3.11 12.14 15.24
CA LYS A 147 1.81 12.82 15.44
C LYS A 147 1.51 13.29 16.86
N TYR A 148 0.51 14.18 16.95
CA TYR A 148 -0.03 14.76 18.19
C TYR A 148 0.93 15.63 19.00
N GLY A 149 2.11 15.96 18.47
CA GLY A 149 2.98 16.94 19.08
C GLY A 149 2.29 18.31 19.16
N CYS A 150 2.44 19.00 20.29
CA CYS A 150 1.68 20.20 20.59
C CYS A 150 2.53 21.26 21.30
N VAL A 151 2.60 22.48 20.78
CA VAL A 151 3.29 23.60 21.46
C VAL A 151 2.55 24.92 21.25
N ASN A 152 1.95 25.47 22.31
CA ASN A 152 1.02 26.61 22.18
C ASN A 152 1.31 27.85 23.07
N ALA A 153 2.47 27.95 23.71
CA ALA A 153 2.72 29.07 24.63
C ALA A 153 2.79 30.47 23.95
N ASP A 154 2.18 31.47 24.58
CA ASP A 154 2.37 32.89 24.26
C ASP A 154 3.56 33.45 25.03
N THR A 155 4.73 33.48 24.40
CA THR A 155 5.69 34.56 24.65
C THR A 155 6.49 34.88 23.40
N SER A 156 7.04 36.08 23.39
CA SER A 156 8.01 36.66 22.45
C SER A 156 9.36 35.92 22.36
N LEU A 157 9.38 34.61 22.60
CA LEU A 157 10.56 33.76 22.66
C LEU A 157 10.41 32.61 21.64
N PHE A 158 11.43 32.39 20.80
CA PHE A 158 11.49 31.36 19.75
C PHE A 158 11.40 29.88 20.24
N LYS A 159 11.12 29.68 21.52
CA LYS A 159 11.23 28.41 22.24
C LYS A 159 10.01 27.48 22.09
N PHE A 160 8.94 28.00 21.48
CA PHE A 160 7.62 27.36 21.44
C PHE A 160 7.14 27.03 20.02
N TYR A 161 8.07 26.71 19.12
CA TYR A 161 7.77 26.42 17.71
C TYR A 161 8.04 24.96 17.37
N GLY A 162 7.39 24.50 16.28
CA GLY A 162 7.46 23.12 15.81
C GLY A 162 6.56 22.23 16.65
N GLY A 163 5.37 21.86 16.16
CA GLY A 163 4.47 20.97 16.90
C GLY A 163 5.02 19.55 16.97
N SER A 164 5.60 19.06 15.88
CA SER A 164 6.29 17.77 15.85
C SER A 164 7.80 17.92 16.06
N ILE A 165 8.45 18.72 15.19
CA ILE A 165 9.91 18.85 15.12
C ILE A 165 10.31 20.32 15.13
N LEU A 166 11.33 20.64 15.93
CA LEU A 166 12.11 21.88 15.81
C LEU A 166 13.49 21.55 15.22
N ASN A 167 13.79 22.03 14.02
CA ASN A 167 15.16 22.01 13.48
C ASN A 167 15.84 23.35 13.79
N ASP A 168 16.67 23.36 14.84
CA ASP A 168 17.40 24.52 15.35
C ASP A 168 18.81 24.55 14.76
N ASN A 169 18.92 25.06 13.53
CA ASN A 169 20.18 25.19 12.78
C ASN A 169 20.93 23.87 12.54
N GLY A 170 20.27 22.71 12.67
CA GLY A 170 20.83 21.39 12.34
C GLY A 170 20.45 20.93 10.93
N ILE A 171 20.68 19.64 10.66
CA ILE A 171 20.30 18.98 9.40
C ILE A 171 19.17 17.99 9.67
N LEU A 172 18.10 18.08 8.90
CA LEU A 172 16.95 17.19 9.01
C LEU A 172 16.57 16.64 7.63
N GLU A 173 16.63 15.32 7.48
CA GLU A 173 16.09 14.61 6.32
C GLU A 173 14.83 13.85 6.71
N ILE A 174 13.76 14.00 5.94
CA ILE A 174 12.50 13.29 6.13
C ILE A 174 12.19 12.52 4.85
N THR A 175 12.30 11.19 4.92
CA THR A 175 12.08 10.31 3.77
C THR A 175 11.01 9.27 4.11
N ARG A 176 10.07 8.98 3.21
CA ARG A 176 9.03 7.93 3.40
C ARG A 176 8.29 8.00 4.74
N SER A 177 8.12 9.20 5.29
CA SER A 177 7.61 9.40 6.65
C SER A 177 6.33 10.22 6.64
N LYS A 178 5.56 10.16 7.73
CA LYS A 178 4.32 10.91 7.89
C LYS A 178 4.40 11.84 9.11
N ILE A 179 4.22 13.14 8.90
CA ILE A 179 4.08 14.15 9.96
C ILE A 179 2.63 14.62 9.97
N SER A 180 1.87 14.26 11.01
CA SER A 180 0.42 14.50 11.00
C SER A 180 -0.19 14.90 12.33
N GLU A 181 -1.29 15.66 12.28
CA GLU A 181 -2.09 16.00 13.47
C GLU A 181 -1.26 16.68 14.58
N ASN A 182 -0.24 17.46 14.18
CA ASN A 182 0.58 18.23 15.09
C ASN A 182 0.12 19.70 15.11
N GLN A 183 0.28 20.35 16.26
CA GLN A 183 -0.23 21.70 16.51
C GLN A 183 0.86 22.60 17.10
N ALA A 184 1.01 23.80 16.53
CA ALA A 184 1.87 24.82 17.13
C ALA A 184 1.43 26.25 16.80
N LYS A 185 2.07 27.24 17.40
CA LYS A 185 1.92 28.64 16.94
C LYS A 185 2.56 28.86 15.56
N PHE A 186 3.74 28.27 15.35
CA PHE A 186 4.48 28.32 14.10
C PHE A 186 5.06 26.94 13.76
N GLY A 187 4.75 26.45 12.56
CA GLY A 187 5.22 25.15 12.08
C GLY A 187 4.47 24.03 12.79
N GLY A 188 3.21 23.80 12.43
CA GLY A 188 2.39 22.79 13.09
C GLY A 188 3.06 21.42 13.05
N GLY A 189 3.58 21.01 11.88
CA GLY A 189 4.50 19.87 11.79
C GLY A 189 5.92 20.26 12.18
N VAL A 190 6.56 21.10 11.38
CA VAL A 190 7.99 21.41 11.48
C VAL A 190 8.22 22.92 11.54
N TYR A 191 9.05 23.35 12.49
CA TYR A 191 9.67 24.67 12.47
C TYR A 191 11.15 24.54 12.12
N ASN A 192 11.61 25.29 11.12
CA ASN A 192 12.95 25.16 10.59
C ASN A 192 13.74 26.47 10.61
N THR A 193 14.98 26.36 11.06
CA THR A 193 16.03 27.40 10.91
C THR A 193 17.32 26.88 10.30
N GLY A 194 17.47 25.55 10.17
CA GLY A 194 18.61 24.87 9.57
C GLY A 194 18.31 24.32 8.18
N ASP A 195 18.98 23.23 7.81
CA ASP A 195 18.84 22.61 6.49
C ASP A 195 17.87 21.43 6.53
N ILE A 196 17.01 21.34 5.51
CA ILE A 196 16.00 20.28 5.39
C ILE A 196 16.01 19.67 4.00
N GLU A 197 15.83 18.36 3.94
CA GLU A 197 15.41 17.63 2.75
C GLU A 197 14.16 16.79 3.02
N ILE A 198 13.17 16.84 2.11
CA ILE A 198 11.92 16.09 2.21
C ILE A 198 11.71 15.30 0.92
N ARG A 199 11.57 13.98 1.05
CA ARG A 199 11.31 13.06 -0.07
C ARG A 199 10.23 12.05 0.30
N ASP A 200 9.38 11.70 -0.67
CA ASP A 200 8.46 10.55 -0.55
C ASP A 200 7.55 10.57 0.70
N SER A 201 7.23 11.76 1.23
CA SER A 201 6.68 11.92 2.58
C SER A 201 5.32 12.63 2.61
N ASP A 202 4.59 12.42 3.70
CA ASP A 202 3.26 12.97 3.94
C ASP A 202 3.27 13.99 5.07
N PHE A 203 2.69 15.16 4.82
CA PHE A 203 2.38 16.16 5.83
C PHE A 203 0.87 16.40 5.84
N SER A 204 0.19 15.97 6.90
CA SER A 204 -1.27 15.96 6.88
C SER A 204 -1.93 16.45 8.16
N SER A 205 -2.97 17.28 8.02
CA SER A 205 -3.78 17.73 9.16
C SER A 205 -2.96 18.40 10.26
N ASN A 206 -1.82 19.01 9.92
CA ASN A 206 -1.07 19.82 10.87
C ASN A 206 -1.66 21.22 10.93
N TYR A 207 -1.65 21.81 12.12
CA TYR A 207 -2.24 23.10 12.38
C TYR A 207 -1.22 24.09 12.95
N ALA A 208 -1.19 25.29 12.38
CA ALA A 208 -0.47 26.42 12.96
C ALA A 208 -1.37 27.62 13.21
N GLU A 209 -1.29 28.25 14.38
CA GLU A 209 -2.08 29.47 14.63
C GLU A 209 -1.67 30.61 13.66
N THR A 210 -0.37 30.84 13.46
CA THR A 210 0.13 31.96 12.65
C THR A 210 1.12 31.56 11.56
N GLY A 211 2.00 30.59 11.81
CA GLY A 211 3.00 30.12 10.85
C GLY A 211 2.44 29.17 9.79
N GLY A 212 3.34 28.50 9.06
CA GLY A 212 2.91 27.46 8.12
C GLY A 212 2.34 26.24 8.85
N GLY A 213 1.20 25.74 8.39
CA GLY A 213 0.47 24.66 9.05
C GLY A 213 1.28 23.36 9.08
N ALA A 214 1.87 22.97 7.95
CA ALA A 214 2.83 21.88 7.90
C ALA A 214 4.24 22.35 8.29
N ILE A 215 4.78 23.35 7.60
CA ILE A 215 6.16 23.79 7.75
C ILE A 215 6.24 25.31 7.85
N HIS A 216 6.93 25.79 8.88
CA HIS A 216 7.42 27.15 8.93
C HIS A 216 8.92 27.15 8.67
N HIS A 217 9.33 27.65 7.50
CA HIS A 217 10.73 27.78 7.11
C HIS A 217 11.22 29.19 7.37
N ALA A 218 11.87 29.40 8.52
CA ALA A 218 12.30 30.72 8.97
C ALA A 218 13.62 31.14 8.31
N SER A 219 14.61 30.24 8.29
CA SER A 219 15.97 30.43 7.75
C SER A 219 16.60 29.10 7.36
N GLY A 220 17.82 29.13 6.79
CA GLY A 220 18.49 27.93 6.27
C GLY A 220 18.01 27.54 4.87
N VAL A 221 18.34 26.32 4.43
CA VAL A 221 18.02 25.84 3.09
C VAL A 221 17.13 24.60 3.15
N ILE A 222 15.94 24.68 2.55
CA ILE A 222 15.22 23.48 2.11
C ILE A 222 15.78 23.12 0.74
N SER A 223 16.59 22.07 0.68
CA SER A 223 17.27 21.66 -0.56
C SER A 223 16.24 21.08 -1.54
N GLN A 224 15.36 20.20 -1.08
CA GLN A 224 14.29 19.61 -1.86
C GLN A 224 13.03 19.34 -1.04
N ILE A 225 11.90 19.55 -1.69
CA ILE A 225 10.62 18.90 -1.41
C ILE A 225 10.26 18.14 -2.69
N ASN A 226 10.44 16.83 -2.68
CA ASN A 226 10.26 15.98 -3.86
C ASN A 226 9.28 14.83 -3.57
N ASN A 227 8.46 14.50 -4.57
CA ASN A 227 7.53 13.37 -4.53
C ASN A 227 6.76 13.28 -3.20
N SER A 228 6.21 14.39 -2.70
CA SER A 228 5.61 14.45 -1.35
C SER A 228 4.20 15.01 -1.38
N ARG A 229 3.41 14.74 -0.32
CA ARG A 229 2.03 15.19 -0.19
C ARG A 229 1.85 16.11 1.00
N PHE A 230 1.20 17.25 0.77
CA PHE A 230 0.81 18.20 1.80
C PHE A 230 -0.70 18.39 1.74
N TYR A 231 -1.43 17.85 2.71
CA TYR A 231 -2.89 17.86 2.63
C TYR A 231 -3.62 18.15 3.93
N ASN A 232 -4.74 18.86 3.84
CA ASN A 232 -5.58 19.24 4.98
C ASN A 232 -4.83 20.02 6.08
N ASN A 233 -3.66 20.61 5.77
CA ASN A 233 -2.94 21.43 6.74
C ASN A 233 -3.56 22.82 6.82
N GLN A 234 -3.54 23.39 8.01
CA GLN A 234 -4.27 24.60 8.31
C GLN A 234 -3.36 25.62 8.99
N ALA A 235 -3.45 26.86 8.57
CA ALA A 235 -2.77 27.98 9.23
C ALA A 235 -3.75 29.13 9.47
N GLY A 236 -3.80 29.69 10.68
CA GLY A 236 -4.67 30.84 10.94
C GLY A 236 -4.31 32.07 10.11
N ASN A 237 -3.02 32.28 9.80
CA ASN A 237 -2.57 33.47 9.05
C ASN A 237 -1.79 33.17 7.74
N ASN A 238 -0.78 32.30 7.75
CA ASN A 238 0.18 32.24 6.64
C ASN A 238 0.45 30.82 6.17
N GLY A 239 0.11 30.49 4.92
CA GLY A 239 0.51 29.25 4.27
C GLY A 239 -0.06 28.00 4.96
N GLY A 240 -1.17 27.45 4.48
CA GLY A 240 -1.76 26.25 5.10
C GLY A 240 -0.76 25.09 5.11
N CYS A 241 0.09 24.99 4.08
CA CYS A 241 1.24 24.11 4.03
C CYS A 241 2.50 24.79 4.57
N ILE A 242 3.02 25.77 3.83
CA ILE A 242 4.38 26.27 3.99
C ILE A 242 4.33 27.79 4.10
N ARG A 243 4.91 28.31 5.18
CA ARG A 243 5.35 29.70 5.23
C ARG A 243 6.85 29.75 5.02
N ASN A 244 7.30 30.47 4.00
CA ASN A 244 8.72 30.60 3.67
C ASN A 244 9.22 32.02 3.90
N THR A 245 10.26 32.16 4.73
CA THR A 245 11.10 33.37 4.84
C THR A 245 12.59 33.06 4.62
N GLY A 246 12.94 31.80 4.34
CA GLY A 246 14.29 31.31 4.05
C GLY A 246 14.46 30.93 2.57
N SER A 247 15.42 30.06 2.28
CA SER A 247 15.66 29.58 0.90
C SER A 247 15.08 28.19 0.69
N ILE A 248 14.27 28.03 -0.36
CA ILE A 248 13.83 26.74 -0.88
C ILE A 248 14.44 26.58 -2.28
N THR A 249 15.22 25.54 -2.48
CA THR A 249 15.88 25.31 -3.76
C THR A 249 14.94 24.62 -4.75
N ASN A 250 14.33 23.50 -4.37
CA ASN A 250 13.43 22.75 -5.26
C ASN A 250 12.14 22.32 -4.56
N ILE A 251 11.00 22.56 -5.22
CA ILE A 251 9.72 21.89 -4.96
C ILE A 251 9.31 21.20 -6.26
N SER A 252 9.19 19.88 -6.23
CA SER A 252 8.91 19.11 -7.44
C SER A 252 8.14 17.82 -7.20
N GLN A 253 7.45 17.35 -8.23
CA GLN A 253 6.75 16.06 -8.23
C GLN A 253 5.78 15.89 -7.05
N SER A 254 5.30 16.99 -6.48
CA SER A 254 4.56 16.99 -5.21
C SER A 254 3.12 17.43 -5.42
N VAL A 255 2.25 17.04 -4.48
CA VAL A 255 0.83 17.41 -4.50
C VAL A 255 0.42 18.12 -3.20
N PHE A 256 -0.27 19.24 -3.36
CA PHE A 256 -0.68 20.13 -2.29
C PHE A 256 -2.20 20.28 -2.33
N THR A 257 -2.92 19.67 -1.38
CA THR A 257 -4.38 19.55 -1.45
C THR A 257 -5.15 19.99 -0.22
N ASN A 258 -6.27 20.71 -0.43
CA ASN A 258 -7.20 21.07 0.64
C ASN A 258 -6.55 21.77 1.84
N ASN A 259 -5.45 22.48 1.62
CA ASN A 259 -4.80 23.25 2.68
C ASN A 259 -5.48 24.60 2.78
N THR A 260 -5.62 25.10 4.00
CA THR A 260 -6.38 26.33 4.27
C THR A 260 -5.55 27.31 5.06
N SER A 261 -5.54 28.57 4.63
CA SER A 261 -5.03 29.67 5.46
C SER A 261 -5.63 31.01 5.08
N PHE A 262 -5.28 32.07 5.83
CA PHE A 262 -5.68 33.42 5.47
C PHE A 262 -4.92 33.96 4.24
N TYR A 263 -3.59 33.78 4.18
CA TYR A 263 -2.72 34.17 3.06
C TYR A 263 -2.00 32.97 2.46
N GLY A 264 -2.28 32.64 1.20
CA GLY A 264 -1.72 31.49 0.51
C GLY A 264 -2.32 30.21 1.09
N GLY A 265 -3.41 29.70 0.52
CA GLY A 265 -4.09 28.52 1.08
C GLY A 265 -3.14 27.35 1.30
N CYS A 266 -2.11 27.20 0.45
CA CYS A 266 -0.98 26.33 0.72
C CYS A 266 0.35 27.05 1.01
N ILE A 267 0.91 27.82 0.06
CA ILE A 267 2.24 28.42 0.21
C ILE A 267 2.13 29.94 0.39
N ARG A 268 2.78 30.47 1.42
CA ARG A 268 3.07 31.89 1.58
C ARG A 268 4.59 32.11 1.50
N ASN A 269 5.06 32.69 0.40
CA ASN A 269 6.46 33.10 0.23
C ASN A 269 6.61 34.57 0.62
N ASP A 270 7.35 34.86 1.69
CA ASP A 270 7.28 36.12 2.43
C ASP A 270 8.62 36.88 2.48
N PHE A 271 8.64 38.17 2.13
CA PHE A 271 9.74 39.18 2.12
C PHE A 271 11.19 38.71 1.85
N ASN A 272 11.76 37.86 2.70
CA ASN A 272 13.12 37.31 2.54
C ASN A 272 13.15 35.90 1.94
N GLY A 273 11.98 35.32 1.71
CA GLY A 273 11.82 33.98 1.16
C GLY A 273 12.21 33.89 -0.31
N THR A 274 12.98 32.88 -0.68
CA THR A 274 13.24 32.55 -2.09
C THR A 274 12.78 31.14 -2.40
N ILE A 275 12.07 30.95 -3.51
CA ILE A 275 11.84 29.65 -4.11
C ILE A 275 12.56 29.62 -5.45
N THR A 276 13.61 28.82 -5.58
CA THR A 276 14.41 28.78 -6.82
C THR A 276 13.65 28.02 -7.91
N ASN A 277 13.22 26.79 -7.64
CA ASN A 277 12.48 25.98 -8.61
C ASN A 277 11.20 25.42 -7.99
N LEU A 278 10.07 25.69 -8.66
CA LEU A 278 8.78 25.08 -8.40
C LEU A 278 8.24 24.49 -9.70
N TYR A 279 8.20 23.16 -9.82
CA TYR A 279 7.83 22.52 -11.08
C TYR A 279 7.18 21.15 -10.94
N ASN A 280 6.53 20.66 -12.00
CA ASN A 280 5.93 19.32 -12.08
C ASN A 280 5.10 18.96 -10.84
N SER A 281 4.25 19.87 -10.38
CA SER A 281 3.53 19.70 -9.11
C SER A 281 2.08 20.12 -9.27
N THR A 282 1.20 19.63 -8.40
CA THR A 282 -0.24 19.92 -8.44
C THR A 282 -0.68 20.63 -7.16
N PHE A 283 -1.41 21.73 -7.31
CA PHE A 283 -2.11 22.43 -6.22
C PHE A 283 -3.61 22.31 -6.45
N SER A 284 -4.32 21.59 -5.58
CA SER A 284 -5.74 21.32 -5.79
C SER A 284 -6.59 21.58 -4.55
N GLY A 285 -7.71 22.30 -4.70
CA GLY A 285 -8.67 22.49 -3.61
C GLY A 285 -8.16 23.34 -2.43
N ASN A 286 -7.05 24.09 -2.58
CA ASN A 286 -6.52 24.91 -1.49
C ASN A 286 -7.30 26.22 -1.33
N ILE A 287 -7.46 26.67 -0.09
CA ILE A 287 -8.34 27.79 0.26
C ILE A 287 -7.55 28.90 0.97
N GLY A 288 -7.45 30.06 0.33
CA GLY A 288 -6.91 31.29 0.89
C GLY A 288 -8.06 32.22 1.30
N SER A 289 -8.39 32.33 2.58
CA SER A 289 -9.56 33.14 3.01
C SER A 289 -9.49 34.59 2.57
N THR A 290 -8.27 35.14 2.43
CA THR A 290 -8.07 36.47 1.85
C THR A 290 -7.39 36.42 0.51
N SER A 291 -6.22 35.78 0.33
CA SER A 291 -5.50 35.90 -0.95
C SER A 291 -4.73 34.66 -1.36
N GLY A 292 -4.80 34.31 -2.65
CA GLY A 292 -4.04 33.21 -3.25
C GLY A 292 -4.51 31.87 -2.72
N GLY A 293 -5.42 31.19 -3.41
CA GLY A 293 -5.93 29.90 -2.91
C GLY A 293 -4.83 28.84 -2.86
N GLY A 294 -3.96 28.78 -3.86
CA GLY A 294 -2.75 27.95 -3.82
C GLY A 294 -1.57 28.69 -3.18
N ILE A 295 -1.14 29.78 -3.82
CA ILE A 295 0.12 30.48 -3.50
C ILE A 295 -0.12 31.97 -3.30
N SER A 296 0.46 32.53 -2.26
CA SER A 296 0.61 33.97 -2.08
C SER A 296 2.09 34.34 -2.01
N ASN A 297 2.52 35.28 -2.85
CA ASN A 297 3.93 35.65 -3.01
C ASN A 297 4.18 37.15 -2.76
N THR A 298 5.11 37.48 -1.86
CA THR A 298 5.65 38.84 -1.64
C THR A 298 7.16 38.94 -1.90
N SER A 299 7.80 37.85 -2.34
CA SER A 299 9.25 37.80 -2.56
C SER A 299 9.60 37.03 -3.84
N ASP A 300 10.78 36.42 -3.92
CA ASP A 300 11.31 35.89 -5.18
C ASP A 300 10.90 34.42 -5.42
N ILE A 301 10.32 34.16 -6.59
CA ILE A 301 10.21 32.83 -7.20
C ILE A 301 10.96 32.88 -8.53
N VAL A 302 12.03 32.10 -8.68
CA VAL A 302 12.84 32.14 -9.90
C VAL A 302 12.15 31.36 -11.03
N LEU A 303 11.79 30.10 -10.80
CA LEU A 303 11.16 29.25 -11.79
C LEU A 303 9.82 28.69 -11.28
N MET A 304 8.75 28.95 -12.02
CA MET A 304 7.44 28.33 -11.84
C MET A 304 7.00 27.68 -13.16
N LYS A 305 6.93 26.34 -13.21
CA LYS A 305 6.79 25.63 -14.48
C LYS A 305 6.11 24.27 -14.44
N ASN A 306 5.25 23.95 -15.41
CA ASN A 306 4.57 22.65 -15.52
C ASN A 306 3.80 22.33 -14.23
N ILE A 307 2.90 23.23 -13.83
CA ILE A 307 2.11 23.11 -12.60
C ILE A 307 0.64 23.10 -12.98
N THR A 308 -0.13 22.25 -12.32
CA THR A 308 -1.59 22.27 -12.41
C THR A 308 -2.16 22.90 -11.15
N PHE A 309 -2.90 24.00 -11.29
CA PHE A 309 -3.72 24.62 -10.26
C PHE A 309 -5.18 24.32 -10.54
N SER A 310 -5.82 23.53 -9.69
CA SER A 310 -7.24 23.22 -9.86
C SER A 310 -8.08 23.46 -8.61
N ASN A 311 -9.30 23.97 -8.77
CA ASN A 311 -10.25 24.14 -7.66
C ASN A 311 -9.71 24.95 -6.47
N ASN A 312 -8.68 25.79 -6.66
CA ASN A 312 -8.18 26.63 -5.58
C ASN A 312 -9.08 27.86 -5.43
N THR A 313 -9.32 28.28 -4.20
CA THR A 313 -10.28 29.34 -3.90
C THR A 313 -9.65 30.45 -3.08
N ALA A 314 -9.87 31.70 -3.46
CA ALA A 314 -9.48 32.87 -2.68
C ALA A 314 -10.68 33.78 -2.35
N GLY A 315 -10.66 34.42 -1.17
CA GLY A 315 -11.66 35.45 -0.85
C GLY A 315 -11.47 36.75 -1.65
N PHE A 316 -10.22 37.09 -1.96
CA PHE A 316 -9.78 38.27 -2.71
C PHE A 316 -8.50 37.94 -3.50
N GLY A 317 -8.28 38.61 -4.63
CA GLY A 317 -7.13 38.35 -5.50
C GLY A 317 -7.23 37.04 -6.29
N GLY A 318 -6.12 36.51 -6.82
CA GLY A 318 -6.17 35.31 -7.67
C GLY A 318 -6.54 34.04 -6.91
N GLY A 319 -7.50 33.28 -7.46
CA GLY A 319 -7.96 32.01 -6.87
C GLY A 319 -6.87 30.95 -6.77
N ALA A 320 -5.93 30.91 -7.71
CA ALA A 320 -4.75 30.05 -7.64
C ALA A 320 -3.55 30.79 -7.04
N ILE A 321 -3.19 31.95 -7.60
CA ILE A 321 -1.96 32.66 -7.27
C ILE A 321 -2.28 34.13 -7.00
N ASN A 322 -1.77 34.66 -5.90
CA ASN A 322 -1.70 36.11 -5.70
C ASN A 322 -0.24 36.56 -5.53
N ASN A 323 0.28 37.25 -6.53
CA ASN A 323 1.59 37.89 -6.49
C ASN A 323 1.44 39.37 -6.14
N ILE A 324 1.82 39.75 -4.93
CA ILE A 324 1.60 41.11 -4.41
C ILE A 324 2.87 41.96 -4.49
N VAL A 325 2.75 43.26 -4.19
CA VAL A 325 3.84 44.24 -4.30
C VAL A 325 5.08 43.76 -3.56
N GLY A 326 6.22 43.71 -4.26
CA GLY A 326 7.49 43.16 -3.76
C GLY A 326 7.79 41.75 -4.28
N GLY A 327 6.76 40.98 -4.67
CA GLY A 327 6.92 39.66 -5.25
C GLY A 327 7.40 39.70 -6.69
N VAL A 328 8.41 38.88 -7.00
CA VAL A 328 8.95 38.73 -8.36
C VAL A 328 8.92 37.26 -8.76
N ILE A 329 8.28 36.99 -9.91
CA ILE A 329 8.36 35.68 -10.57
C ILE A 329 9.19 35.84 -11.84
N GLN A 330 10.36 35.19 -11.92
CA GLN A 330 11.26 35.38 -13.07
C GLN A 330 10.75 34.64 -14.32
N LEU A 331 10.37 33.37 -14.19
CA LEU A 331 9.78 32.56 -15.26
C LEU A 331 8.46 31.91 -14.83
N PHE A 332 7.42 32.13 -15.62
CA PHE A 332 6.04 31.69 -15.39
C PHE A 332 5.48 30.99 -16.64
N SER A 333 5.63 29.66 -16.75
CA SER A 333 5.35 28.96 -18.02
C SER A 333 4.76 27.56 -17.90
N ASN A 334 3.97 27.14 -18.89
CA ASN A 334 3.32 25.83 -18.94
C ASN A 334 2.46 25.53 -17.70
N LEU A 335 1.75 26.54 -17.21
CA LEU A 335 0.85 26.42 -16.07
C LEU A 335 -0.57 26.17 -16.57
N LEU A 336 -1.24 25.22 -15.94
CA LEU A 336 -2.62 24.83 -16.23
C LEU A 336 -3.52 25.28 -15.08
N PHE A 337 -4.49 26.14 -15.36
CA PHE A 337 -5.46 26.65 -14.38
C PHE A 337 -6.85 26.13 -14.72
N VAL A 338 -7.49 25.41 -13.79
CA VAL A 338 -8.82 24.80 -14.01
C VAL A 338 -9.71 24.99 -12.78
N ASN A 339 -10.82 25.69 -12.93
CA ASN A 339 -11.84 25.92 -11.91
C ASN A 339 -11.32 26.60 -10.64
N ASN A 340 -10.30 27.46 -10.74
CA ASN A 340 -9.93 28.29 -9.60
C ASN A 340 -10.93 29.44 -9.47
N THR A 341 -11.21 29.86 -8.25
CA THR A 341 -12.26 30.86 -8.01
C THR A 341 -11.78 31.95 -7.05
N SER A 342 -12.31 33.16 -7.25
CA SER A 342 -12.06 34.29 -6.37
C SER A 342 -13.31 35.10 -6.09
N GLY A 343 -13.47 35.55 -4.84
CA GLY A 343 -14.51 36.49 -4.44
C GLY A 343 -14.37 37.89 -5.06
N SER A 344 -13.19 38.27 -5.57
CA SER A 344 -12.98 39.55 -6.27
C SER A 344 -13.27 39.51 -7.78
N GLY A 345 -13.53 38.33 -8.35
CA GLY A 345 -13.71 38.12 -9.79
C GLY A 345 -12.42 37.90 -10.59
N GLU A 346 -11.26 37.89 -9.93
CA GLU A 346 -9.95 37.52 -10.50
C GLU A 346 -9.74 36.02 -10.31
N GLU A 347 -10.26 35.20 -11.21
CA GLU A 347 -10.47 33.78 -10.89
C GLU A 347 -9.19 32.95 -10.73
N ASP A 348 -8.10 33.27 -11.46
CA ASP A 348 -6.85 32.48 -11.40
C ASP A 348 -5.67 33.21 -10.75
N CYS A 349 -5.23 34.33 -11.32
CA CYS A 349 -4.01 35.01 -10.91
C CYS A 349 -4.22 36.52 -10.73
N GLU A 350 -3.94 37.03 -9.54
CA GLU A 350 -3.77 38.48 -9.34
C GLU A 350 -2.27 38.78 -9.29
N ASN A 351 -1.83 39.75 -10.10
CA ASN A 351 -0.42 40.16 -10.12
C ASN A 351 -0.28 41.68 -9.92
N ASN A 352 -0.06 42.06 -8.66
CA ASN A 352 0.35 43.41 -8.24
C ASN A 352 1.88 43.52 -8.03
N GLY A 353 2.61 42.40 -8.16
CA GLY A 353 4.08 42.34 -8.18
C GLY A 353 4.65 42.39 -9.61
N SER A 354 5.81 41.76 -9.81
CA SER A 354 6.46 41.63 -11.11
C SER A 354 6.48 40.19 -11.59
N ILE A 355 6.10 39.98 -12.86
CA ILE A 355 6.33 38.74 -13.58
C ILE A 355 7.22 39.10 -14.76
N VAL A 356 8.47 38.61 -14.77
CA VAL A 356 9.50 39.05 -15.72
C VAL A 356 9.31 38.40 -17.08
N SER A 357 9.00 37.10 -17.10
CA SER A 357 8.67 36.38 -18.33
C SER A 357 7.53 35.39 -18.10
N SER A 358 6.58 35.38 -19.02
CA SER A 358 5.43 34.49 -18.99
C SER A 358 5.10 33.95 -20.37
N SER A 359 4.86 32.66 -20.50
CA SER A 359 4.54 32.04 -21.79
C SER A 359 3.80 30.72 -21.64
N ASN A 360 2.92 30.43 -22.59
CA ASN A 360 2.39 29.09 -22.81
C ASN A 360 1.60 28.54 -21.62
N ASN A 361 0.80 29.40 -20.99
CA ASN A 361 -0.11 29.05 -19.91
C ASN A 361 -1.53 28.87 -20.46
N MET A 362 -2.35 28.09 -19.77
CA MET A 362 -3.75 27.88 -20.15
C MET A 362 -4.68 28.01 -18.95
N SER A 363 -5.87 28.51 -19.22
CA SER A 363 -6.91 28.78 -18.22
C SER A 363 -8.28 28.57 -18.85
N ASP A 364 -9.24 28.11 -18.03
CA ASP A 364 -10.67 28.07 -18.35
C ASP A 364 -11.37 29.42 -18.14
N ASN A 365 -10.67 30.41 -17.57
CA ASN A 365 -11.13 31.78 -17.47
C ASN A 365 -10.12 32.85 -17.96
N LEU A 366 -10.40 33.40 -19.15
CA LEU A 366 -9.65 34.51 -19.72
C LEU A 366 -9.85 35.88 -19.03
N SER A 367 -10.82 36.01 -18.13
CA SER A 367 -11.15 37.27 -17.45
C SER A 367 -10.15 37.65 -16.37
N GLY A 368 -9.41 36.67 -15.83
CA GLY A 368 -8.66 36.77 -14.57
C GLY A 368 -7.21 37.23 -14.67
N GLY A 369 -6.75 37.81 -15.78
CA GLY A 369 -5.45 38.51 -15.82
C GLY A 369 -4.17 37.66 -15.73
N SER A 370 -4.27 36.32 -15.78
CA SER A 370 -3.09 35.43 -15.79
C SER A 370 -2.15 35.75 -16.96
N PRO A 371 -0.84 35.98 -16.73
CA PRO A 371 0.09 36.33 -17.81
C PRO A 371 0.44 35.15 -18.72
N GLY A 372 0.72 35.45 -19.99
CA GLY A 372 1.22 34.46 -20.96
C GLY A 372 0.20 33.40 -21.38
N LEU A 373 -1.10 33.70 -21.23
CA LEU A 373 -2.18 32.82 -21.67
C LEU A 373 -2.18 32.62 -23.20
N LEU A 374 -2.42 31.38 -23.61
CA LEU A 374 -2.72 31.05 -25.00
C LEU A 374 -4.13 31.55 -25.38
N SER A 375 -4.36 31.74 -26.69
CA SER A 375 -5.67 32.16 -27.21
C SER A 375 -6.74 31.06 -27.13
N THR A 376 -6.32 29.82 -26.95
CA THR A 376 -7.18 28.65 -26.80
C THR A 376 -7.71 28.61 -25.36
N VAL A 377 -9.03 28.49 -25.21
CA VAL A 377 -9.70 28.41 -23.90
C VAL A 377 -9.87 26.95 -23.52
N LEU A 378 -9.61 26.62 -22.26
CA LEU A 378 -9.87 25.29 -21.72
C LEU A 378 -11.37 25.02 -21.62
N THR A 379 -11.77 23.76 -21.79
CA THR A 379 -13.15 23.33 -21.58
C THR A 379 -13.32 22.74 -20.19
N ALA A 380 -14.58 22.59 -19.73
CA ALA A 380 -14.88 21.97 -18.45
C ALA A 380 -14.43 20.49 -18.34
N THR A 381 -13.95 19.89 -19.44
CA THR A 381 -13.51 18.49 -19.54
C THR A 381 -12.00 18.35 -19.82
N THR A 382 -11.19 19.38 -19.57
CA THR A 382 -9.73 19.32 -19.81
C THR A 382 -9.03 18.29 -18.90
N ILE A 383 -9.46 18.15 -17.65
CA ILE A 383 -8.81 17.28 -16.65
C ILE A 383 -9.79 16.36 -15.91
N GLY A 384 -9.29 15.19 -15.49
CA GLY A 384 -9.97 14.28 -14.59
C GLY A 384 -9.82 14.66 -13.11
N PRO A 385 -10.49 13.93 -12.20
CA PRO A 385 -10.34 14.13 -10.76
C PRO A 385 -8.89 13.88 -10.31
N LEU A 386 -8.54 14.42 -9.14
CA LEU A 386 -7.25 14.12 -8.53
C LEU A 386 -7.26 12.66 -8.07
N ALA A 387 -6.38 11.85 -8.63
CA ALA A 387 -6.31 10.42 -8.35
C ALA A 387 -4.87 9.89 -8.50
N ASP A 388 -4.65 8.66 -8.05
CA ASP A 388 -3.47 7.90 -8.45
C ASP A 388 -3.57 7.53 -9.94
N ASN A 389 -2.84 8.26 -10.78
CA ASN A 389 -2.76 8.02 -12.21
C ASN A 389 -1.46 7.31 -12.62
N GLY A 390 -0.87 6.55 -11.69
CA GLY A 390 0.42 5.90 -11.85
C GLY A 390 1.61 6.81 -11.56
N CYS A 391 2.76 6.19 -11.33
CA CYS A 391 4.05 6.86 -11.16
C CYS A 391 5.19 5.87 -11.36
N VAL A 392 6.38 6.43 -11.60
CA VAL A 392 7.67 5.73 -11.65
C VAL A 392 8.26 5.57 -10.25
N THR A 393 8.11 6.57 -9.37
CA THR A 393 8.61 6.55 -7.98
C THR A 393 7.43 6.58 -6.99
N GLN A 394 7.36 5.60 -6.10
CA GLN A 394 6.27 5.42 -5.13
C GLN A 394 6.57 6.12 -3.78
N LEU A 395 5.50 6.52 -3.09
CA LEU A 395 5.52 6.90 -1.67
C LEU A 395 5.58 5.65 -0.77
N ALA A 396 5.80 5.87 0.53
CA ALA A 396 5.57 4.85 1.55
C ALA A 396 4.16 4.22 1.43
N GLY A 397 4.09 2.90 1.57
CA GLY A 397 2.87 2.13 1.34
C GLY A 397 2.52 1.90 -0.14
N ASN A 398 3.50 2.07 -1.05
CA ASN A 398 3.39 1.73 -2.47
C ASN A 398 2.30 2.48 -3.24
N ARG A 399 2.08 3.76 -2.90
CA ARG A 399 1.09 4.65 -3.55
C ARG A 399 1.78 5.75 -4.34
N CYS A 400 1.13 6.32 -5.33
CA CYS A 400 1.65 7.50 -6.02
C CYS A 400 1.11 8.81 -5.44
N VAL A 401 1.86 9.88 -5.66
CA VAL A 401 1.31 11.24 -5.52
C VAL A 401 0.16 11.43 -6.50
N GLY A 402 -0.98 11.92 -5.99
CA GLY A 402 -2.15 12.19 -6.82
C GLY A 402 -1.86 13.25 -7.90
N THR A 403 -2.40 13.07 -9.09
CA THR A 403 -2.34 14.03 -10.21
C THR A 403 -3.72 14.23 -10.82
N HIS A 404 -3.93 15.38 -11.45
CA HIS A 404 -5.06 15.57 -12.35
C HIS A 404 -4.65 15.09 -13.74
N ALA A 405 -5.18 13.95 -14.17
CA ALA A 405 -4.92 13.44 -15.52
C ALA A 405 -5.54 14.36 -16.58
N LEU A 406 -4.80 14.63 -17.65
CA LEU A 406 -5.39 15.22 -18.85
C LEU A 406 -6.33 14.18 -19.49
N LEU A 407 -7.54 14.61 -19.86
CA LEU A 407 -8.49 13.74 -20.54
C LEU A 407 -8.16 13.67 -22.04
N ALA A 408 -8.52 12.55 -22.68
CA ALA A 408 -8.27 12.36 -24.10
C ALA A 408 -8.93 13.49 -24.93
N GLY A 409 -8.15 14.15 -25.78
CA GLY A 409 -8.58 15.29 -26.58
C GLY A 409 -8.50 16.64 -25.85
N SER A 410 -7.93 16.69 -24.65
CA SER A 410 -7.65 17.91 -23.91
C SER A 410 -6.82 18.89 -24.74
N GLU A 411 -7.16 20.17 -24.63
CA GLU A 411 -6.50 21.26 -25.33
C GLU A 411 -5.07 21.51 -24.82
N ALA A 412 -4.71 20.95 -23.66
CA ALA A 412 -3.40 21.08 -23.05
C ALA A 412 -2.36 20.07 -23.58
N ILE A 413 -2.77 19.13 -24.43
CA ILE A 413 -1.93 18.04 -24.94
C ILE A 413 -1.02 18.53 -26.08
N ASP A 414 0.26 18.12 -26.07
CA ASP A 414 1.30 18.29 -27.10
C ASP A 414 1.60 19.74 -27.48
N ILE A 415 1.46 20.69 -26.55
CA ILE A 415 1.64 22.12 -26.84
C ILE A 415 2.58 22.86 -25.86
N ALA A 416 3.23 22.17 -24.92
CA ALA A 416 4.19 22.81 -24.04
C ALA A 416 5.44 23.31 -24.79
N ILE A 417 5.95 24.47 -24.39
CA ILE A 417 7.22 24.99 -24.91
C ILE A 417 8.30 24.79 -23.86
N ASN A 418 9.44 24.22 -24.29
CA ASN A 418 10.61 23.96 -23.44
C ASN A 418 10.27 23.22 -22.15
N GLY A 419 9.30 22.31 -22.13
CA GLY A 419 8.90 21.59 -20.93
C GLY A 419 10.03 20.77 -20.28
N THR A 420 9.78 20.20 -19.09
CA THR A 420 10.75 19.36 -18.38
C THR A 420 10.80 17.97 -19.02
N ALA A 421 11.86 17.20 -18.77
CA ALA A 421 11.99 15.86 -19.35
C ALA A 421 10.92 14.88 -18.84
N PHE A 422 10.52 15.00 -17.57
CA PHE A 422 9.58 14.10 -16.89
C PHE A 422 8.43 14.86 -16.26
N ASP A 423 7.25 14.25 -16.12
CA ASP A 423 6.09 14.86 -15.49
C ASP A 423 6.09 14.67 -13.96
N GLN A 424 5.02 15.08 -13.28
CA GLN A 424 4.89 14.88 -11.83
C GLN A 424 5.07 13.41 -11.42
N ARG A 425 4.62 12.49 -12.27
CA ARG A 425 4.63 11.05 -12.02
C ARG A 425 5.98 10.41 -12.36
N GLY A 426 6.87 11.15 -13.03
CA GLY A 426 8.17 10.68 -13.49
C GLY A 426 8.16 10.10 -14.91
N PHE A 427 7.05 10.18 -15.64
CA PHE A 427 6.98 9.69 -17.00
C PHE A 427 7.60 10.70 -17.98
N SER A 428 8.36 10.21 -18.96
CA SER A 428 8.91 11.02 -20.05
C SER A 428 7.86 11.31 -21.11
N HIS A 429 7.95 12.47 -21.75
CA HIS A 429 7.05 12.86 -22.84
C HIS A 429 7.38 12.14 -24.17
N ASP A 430 6.36 11.85 -24.99
CA ASP A 430 6.53 11.30 -26.35
C ASP A 430 6.60 12.43 -27.39
N GLY A 431 7.67 13.22 -27.34
CA GLY A 431 7.89 14.31 -28.30
C GLY A 431 7.63 15.71 -27.73
N ILE A 432 6.42 16.25 -27.83
CA ILE A 432 6.09 17.56 -27.25
C ILE A 432 5.37 17.32 -25.93
N ARG A 433 5.83 17.97 -24.88
CA ARG A 433 5.22 17.84 -23.55
C ARG A 433 3.85 18.53 -23.48
N ASP A 434 3.05 18.15 -22.50
CA ASP A 434 1.80 18.80 -22.18
C ASP A 434 1.94 19.99 -21.22
N ILE A 435 0.95 20.90 -21.26
CA ILE A 435 0.84 22.01 -20.31
C ILE A 435 0.28 21.47 -18.98
N GLY A 436 0.90 21.91 -17.87
CA GLY A 436 0.55 21.46 -16.52
C GLY A 436 1.51 20.39 -15.99
N ALA A 437 1.11 19.75 -14.88
CA ALA A 437 1.94 18.81 -14.14
C ALA A 437 1.95 17.38 -14.72
N PHE A 438 1.02 17.09 -15.63
CA PHE A 438 0.75 15.75 -16.15
C PHE A 438 1.12 15.65 -17.63
N GLU A 439 1.67 14.51 -18.01
CA GLU A 439 1.90 14.14 -19.41
C GLU A 439 0.93 13.04 -19.86
N TYR A 440 0.10 13.33 -20.85
CA TYR A 440 -0.78 12.36 -21.46
C TYR A 440 0.04 11.38 -22.30
N LEU A 441 0.02 10.12 -21.88
CA LEU A 441 0.56 9.01 -22.64
C LEU A 441 -0.59 8.08 -23.03
N THR A 442 -0.54 7.54 -24.25
CA THR A 442 -1.36 6.38 -24.57
C THR A 442 -1.01 5.21 -23.64
N GLY A 443 -1.92 4.24 -23.51
CA GLY A 443 -1.66 3.07 -22.67
C GLY A 443 -0.37 2.33 -23.07
N ALA A 444 -0.10 2.24 -24.37
CA ALA A 444 1.10 1.59 -24.91
C ALA A 444 2.38 2.38 -24.59
N GLU A 445 2.39 3.71 -24.81
CA GLU A 445 3.52 4.58 -24.46
C GLU A 445 3.85 4.49 -22.96
N ARG A 446 2.81 4.49 -22.11
CA ARG A 446 2.98 4.30 -20.67
C ARG A 446 3.66 2.96 -20.36
N CYS A 447 3.22 1.87 -20.97
CA CYS A 447 3.84 0.56 -20.75
C CYS A 447 5.31 0.51 -21.20
N VAL A 448 5.62 1.13 -22.35
CA VAL A 448 7.00 1.25 -22.84
C VAL A 448 7.86 2.04 -21.86
N SER A 449 7.33 3.12 -21.26
CA SER A 449 8.06 3.89 -20.24
C SER A 449 8.36 3.10 -18.96
N LEU A 450 7.59 2.04 -18.71
CA LEU A 450 7.78 1.09 -17.61
C LEU A 450 8.62 -0.13 -18.03
N GLY A 451 9.13 -0.17 -19.27
CA GLY A 451 9.92 -1.27 -19.79
C GLY A 451 9.10 -2.50 -20.24
N MET A 452 7.79 -2.37 -20.42
CA MET A 452 6.89 -3.43 -20.87
C MET A 452 6.43 -3.17 -22.31
N ASP A 453 6.80 -4.03 -23.24
CA ASP A 453 6.38 -3.96 -24.64
C ASP A 453 5.01 -4.61 -24.82
N THR A 454 3.99 -3.84 -25.20
CA THR A 454 2.63 -4.35 -25.42
C THR A 454 2.41 -4.90 -26.84
N SER A 455 3.47 -5.02 -27.65
CA SER A 455 3.43 -5.60 -29.00
C SER A 455 4.01 -7.01 -29.10
N SER A 456 4.60 -7.51 -28.00
CA SER A 456 5.17 -8.85 -27.89
C SER A 456 5.05 -9.36 -26.45
N GLU A 457 5.31 -10.65 -26.21
CA GLU A 457 5.33 -11.21 -24.85
C GLU A 457 6.38 -10.49 -23.99
N PHE A 458 5.99 -10.08 -22.78
CA PHE A 458 6.93 -9.57 -21.78
C PHE A 458 6.91 -10.39 -20.49
N SER A 459 8.00 -10.27 -19.73
CA SER A 459 8.07 -10.74 -18.36
C SER A 459 8.50 -9.60 -17.45
N ASN A 460 7.77 -9.40 -16.36
CA ASN A 460 8.06 -8.38 -15.36
C ASN A 460 8.06 -8.96 -13.94
N THR A 461 8.88 -8.37 -13.07
CA THR A 461 8.91 -8.71 -11.64
C THR A 461 8.30 -7.60 -10.81
N VAL A 462 7.57 -7.95 -9.76
CA VAL A 462 6.83 -7.00 -8.92
C VAL A 462 7.11 -7.22 -7.43
N ILE A 463 7.21 -6.13 -6.68
CA ILE A 463 7.34 -6.12 -5.21
C ILE A 463 6.16 -5.46 -4.49
N SER A 464 5.26 -4.82 -5.24
CA SER A 464 4.15 -4.07 -4.65
C SER A 464 2.83 -4.21 -5.41
N ALA A 465 1.73 -3.88 -4.72
CA ALA A 465 0.38 -3.88 -5.30
C ALA A 465 0.28 -2.92 -6.50
N HIS A 466 0.97 -1.79 -6.44
CA HIS A 466 1.05 -0.84 -7.54
C HIS A 466 1.72 -1.43 -8.78
N GLU A 467 2.89 -2.04 -8.62
CA GLU A 467 3.60 -2.68 -9.74
C GLU A 467 2.83 -3.85 -10.33
N LEU A 468 2.16 -4.64 -9.49
CA LEU A 468 1.24 -5.69 -9.94
C LEU A 468 0.12 -5.11 -10.80
N ASN A 469 -0.52 -4.05 -10.35
CA ASN A 469 -1.61 -3.40 -11.08
C ASN A 469 -1.15 -2.72 -12.38
N GLN A 470 0.06 -2.16 -12.42
CA GLN A 470 0.65 -1.64 -13.66
C GLN A 470 0.98 -2.77 -14.65
N SER A 471 1.51 -3.89 -14.14
CA SER A 471 1.84 -5.04 -14.97
C SER A 471 0.59 -5.70 -15.55
N ILE A 472 -0.49 -5.85 -14.77
CA ILE A 472 -1.79 -6.33 -15.26
C ILE A 472 -2.36 -5.36 -16.30
N PHE A 473 -2.26 -4.05 -16.07
CA PHE A 473 -2.70 -3.05 -17.06
C PHE A 473 -1.97 -3.23 -18.41
N CYS A 474 -0.65 -3.40 -18.39
CA CYS A 474 0.13 -3.58 -19.61
C CYS A 474 -0.13 -4.93 -20.28
N ALA A 475 -0.31 -6.00 -19.52
CA ALA A 475 -0.67 -7.31 -20.06
C ALA A 475 -2.04 -7.27 -20.76
N ASN A 476 -3.00 -6.56 -20.17
CA ASN A 476 -4.32 -6.35 -20.78
C ASN A 476 -4.28 -5.58 -22.12
N LEU A 477 -3.25 -4.78 -22.36
CA LEU A 477 -3.02 -4.14 -23.67
C LEU A 477 -2.39 -5.07 -24.70
N ASN A 478 -2.02 -6.28 -24.31
CA ASN A 478 -1.33 -7.28 -25.12
C ASN A 478 -2.10 -8.62 -25.22
N PRO A 479 -3.38 -8.62 -25.65
CA PRO A 479 -4.23 -9.82 -25.62
C PRO A 479 -3.81 -10.95 -26.58
N SER A 480 -2.78 -10.74 -27.40
CA SER A 480 -2.34 -11.71 -28.42
C SER A 480 -1.24 -12.67 -27.94
N THR A 481 -0.59 -12.36 -26.83
CA THR A 481 0.45 -13.18 -26.22
C THR A 481 0.16 -13.39 -24.74
N THR A 482 0.91 -14.30 -24.10
CA THR A 482 0.77 -14.57 -22.67
C THR A 482 1.91 -13.91 -21.91
N ASP A 483 1.60 -12.86 -21.17
CA ASP A 483 2.61 -12.13 -20.39
C ASP A 483 2.83 -12.77 -19.03
N THR A 484 4.05 -12.64 -18.47
CA THR A 484 4.41 -13.25 -17.18
C THR A 484 4.73 -12.20 -16.12
N ILE A 485 4.02 -12.25 -14.99
CA ILE A 485 4.23 -11.40 -13.82
C ILE A 485 4.75 -12.29 -12.68
N SER A 486 5.94 -11.99 -12.15
CA SER A 486 6.58 -12.76 -11.07
C SER A 486 6.78 -11.93 -9.81
N PHE A 487 6.49 -12.49 -8.63
CA PHE A 487 6.63 -11.76 -7.37
C PHE A 487 8.06 -11.88 -6.83
N LEU A 488 8.55 -10.81 -6.19
CA LEU A 488 9.80 -10.78 -5.42
C LEU A 488 9.59 -10.41 -3.94
N ALA A 489 8.35 -10.12 -3.54
CA ALA A 489 7.96 -9.84 -2.17
C ALA A 489 6.47 -10.18 -1.95
N ASP A 490 6.07 -10.27 -0.68
CA ASP A 490 4.65 -10.32 -0.32
C ASP A 490 3.95 -9.02 -0.74
N ILE A 491 2.82 -9.15 -1.43
CA ILE A 491 2.01 -8.02 -1.90
C ILE A 491 0.78 -7.86 -1.01
N VAL A 492 0.67 -6.68 -0.40
CA VAL A 492 -0.47 -6.27 0.43
C VAL A 492 -1.36 -5.31 -0.36
N LEU A 493 -2.63 -5.67 -0.50
CA LEU A 493 -3.67 -4.84 -1.12
C LEU A 493 -4.39 -4.03 -0.04
N THR A 494 -4.37 -2.71 -0.18
CA THR A 494 -4.88 -1.76 0.83
C THR A 494 -6.15 -1.04 0.41
N GLU A 495 -6.56 -1.15 -0.85
CA GLU A 495 -7.68 -0.41 -1.42
C GLU A 495 -8.33 -1.16 -2.58
N VAL A 496 -9.53 -0.72 -2.95
CA VAL A 496 -10.24 -1.17 -4.16
C VAL A 496 -9.58 -0.53 -5.38
N ILE A 497 -9.26 -1.35 -6.38
CA ILE A 497 -8.69 -0.91 -7.65
C ILE A 497 -9.70 -1.01 -8.80
N ASP A 498 -10.59 -2.00 -8.72
CA ASP A 498 -11.67 -2.23 -9.68
C ASP A 498 -12.99 -2.29 -8.92
N ASP A 499 -13.81 -1.24 -9.08
CA ASP A 499 -15.17 -1.14 -8.55
C ASP A 499 -16.17 -1.31 -9.72
N ASP A 500 -16.53 -2.56 -9.98
CA ASP A 500 -17.47 -2.91 -11.05
C ASP A 500 -18.90 -3.00 -10.50
N ALA A 501 -19.87 -2.33 -11.13
CA ALA A 501 -21.25 -2.35 -10.65
C ALA A 501 -21.91 -3.74 -10.62
N THR A 502 -21.44 -4.68 -11.45
CA THR A 502 -21.93 -6.06 -11.54
C THR A 502 -21.11 -6.99 -10.67
N PHE A 503 -19.79 -6.86 -10.75
CA PHE A 503 -18.87 -7.80 -10.11
C PHE A 503 -18.31 -7.30 -8.78
N GLY A 504 -18.53 -6.07 -8.37
CA GLY A 504 -18.10 -5.53 -7.08
C GLY A 504 -16.61 -5.25 -6.96
N HIS A 505 -16.19 -4.93 -5.73
CA HIS A 505 -14.86 -4.47 -5.41
C HIS A 505 -13.78 -5.56 -5.55
N THR A 506 -12.70 -5.22 -6.26
CA THR A 506 -11.50 -6.05 -6.41
C THR A 506 -10.24 -5.21 -6.13
N GLY A 507 -9.30 -5.76 -5.36
CA GLY A 507 -8.05 -5.07 -4.98
C GLY A 507 -6.98 -5.06 -6.07
N THR A 508 -7.24 -5.68 -7.22
CA THR A 508 -6.43 -5.57 -8.43
C THR A 508 -7.27 -5.15 -9.63
N ARG A 509 -6.60 -4.72 -10.69
CA ARG A 509 -7.24 -4.59 -12.00
C ARG A 509 -7.78 -5.95 -12.47
N VAL A 510 -8.91 -5.89 -13.18
CA VAL A 510 -9.48 -7.06 -13.87
C VAL A 510 -8.49 -7.60 -14.90
N ILE A 511 -8.40 -8.93 -15.01
CA ILE A 511 -7.59 -9.62 -16.01
C ILE A 511 -8.48 -9.96 -17.20
N ASN A 512 -8.16 -9.42 -18.38
CA ASN A 512 -8.93 -9.61 -19.62
C ASN A 512 -8.06 -10.05 -20.81
N SER A 513 -6.87 -10.55 -20.50
CA SER A 513 -5.86 -11.06 -21.44
C SER A 513 -5.25 -12.37 -20.90
N PRO A 514 -4.48 -13.10 -21.71
CA PRO A 514 -3.68 -14.22 -21.22
C PRO A 514 -2.53 -13.76 -20.32
N VAL A 515 -2.51 -14.18 -19.06
CA VAL A 515 -1.50 -13.79 -18.07
C VAL A 515 -1.06 -14.98 -17.22
N VAL A 516 0.24 -15.11 -17.00
CA VAL A 516 0.83 -15.97 -15.96
C VAL A 516 1.18 -15.11 -14.75
N ILE A 517 0.61 -15.41 -13.59
CA ILE A 517 1.04 -14.86 -12.30
C ILE A 517 1.77 -15.95 -11.53
N ASP A 518 3.08 -15.77 -11.37
CA ASP A 518 3.95 -16.62 -10.55
C ASP A 518 4.26 -15.93 -9.23
N GLY A 519 3.64 -16.39 -8.16
CA GLY A 519 3.88 -15.83 -6.83
C GLY A 519 5.26 -16.16 -6.28
N ALA A 520 6.00 -17.12 -6.87
CA ALA A 520 7.30 -17.58 -6.38
C ALA A 520 7.33 -17.98 -4.87
N GLY A 521 6.19 -18.19 -4.23
CA GLY A 521 6.04 -18.47 -2.79
C GLY A 521 5.55 -17.30 -1.96
N TYR A 522 5.50 -16.10 -2.53
CA TYR A 522 5.02 -14.91 -1.87
C TYR A 522 3.49 -14.89 -1.78
N LYS A 523 3.00 -14.01 -0.90
CA LYS A 523 1.59 -13.80 -0.64
C LYS A 523 1.03 -12.70 -1.54
N LEU A 524 -0.20 -12.87 -2.00
CA LEU A 524 -1.09 -11.77 -2.36
C LEU A 524 -2.18 -11.74 -1.30
N MET A 525 -2.24 -10.67 -0.51
CA MET A 525 -3.17 -10.59 0.61
C MET A 525 -3.81 -9.23 0.74
N ARG A 526 -5.06 -9.22 1.21
CA ARG A 526 -5.71 -8.00 1.68
C ARG A 526 -5.13 -7.60 3.03
N ASP A 527 -4.92 -6.29 3.22
CA ASP A 527 -4.37 -5.74 4.46
C ASP A 527 -5.19 -6.18 5.69
N SER A 528 -4.46 -6.50 6.75
CA SER A 528 -5.03 -6.99 7.99
C SER A 528 -5.79 -5.96 8.82
N SER A 529 -5.51 -4.68 8.61
CA SER A 529 -6.13 -3.53 9.28
C SER A 529 -7.53 -3.22 8.73
N LEU A 530 -7.85 -3.73 7.52
CA LEU A 530 -9.13 -3.53 6.86
C LEU A 530 -10.21 -4.49 7.41
N ALA A 531 -11.38 -3.95 7.74
CA ALA A 531 -12.48 -4.67 8.39
C ALA A 531 -13.14 -5.71 7.46
N CYS A 532 -13.45 -6.89 7.97
CA CYS A 532 -14.24 -7.91 7.26
C CYS A 532 -15.31 -8.38 8.25
N ASN A 533 -16.40 -7.63 8.35
CA ASN A 533 -17.32 -7.68 9.49
C ASN A 533 -18.58 -8.53 9.24
N SER A 534 -18.88 -8.92 8.00
CA SER A 534 -20.04 -9.76 7.68
C SER A 534 -21.37 -9.17 8.18
N ASP A 535 -21.55 -7.88 7.92
CA ASP A 535 -22.74 -7.11 8.29
C ASP A 535 -23.74 -6.93 7.13
N ASP A 536 -23.52 -7.61 5.99
CA ASP A 536 -24.30 -7.53 4.76
C ASP A 536 -24.24 -6.13 4.09
N ILE A 537 -23.27 -5.28 4.44
CA ILE A 537 -23.09 -3.93 3.88
C ILE A 537 -21.71 -3.78 3.25
N ALA A 538 -21.72 -3.79 1.91
CA ALA A 538 -20.52 -3.53 1.12
C ALA A 538 -19.88 -2.18 1.44
N ASN A 539 -18.60 -2.21 1.77
CA ASN A 539 -17.78 -1.01 1.95
C ASN A 539 -16.43 -1.14 1.23
N ASP A 540 -15.71 -0.02 1.10
CA ASP A 540 -14.43 0.05 0.36
C ASP A 540 -13.30 -0.76 1.03
N THR A 541 -13.53 -1.23 2.26
CA THR A 541 -12.58 -2.15 2.89
C THR A 541 -12.82 -3.57 2.43
N GLU A 542 -14.04 -3.97 2.06
CA GLU A 542 -14.36 -5.32 1.59
C GLU A 542 -14.16 -5.46 0.08
N PHE A 543 -13.10 -6.17 -0.29
CA PHE A 543 -12.84 -6.53 -1.68
C PHE A 543 -12.16 -7.90 -1.81
N ARG A 544 -12.36 -8.50 -2.98
CA ARG A 544 -11.65 -9.73 -3.37
C ARG A 544 -10.26 -9.42 -3.90
N LEU A 545 -9.43 -10.46 -4.03
CA LEU A 545 -8.06 -10.27 -4.50
C LEU A 545 -7.98 -10.17 -6.02
N LEU A 546 -8.62 -11.07 -6.76
CA LEU A 546 -8.50 -11.18 -8.22
C LEU A 546 -9.85 -11.36 -8.90
N ARG A 547 -9.99 -10.77 -10.09
CA ARG A 547 -11.13 -10.97 -11.00
C ARG A 547 -10.64 -11.27 -12.41
N ILE A 548 -11.16 -12.34 -13.00
CA ILE A 548 -10.90 -12.74 -14.39
C ILE A 548 -12.17 -12.47 -15.20
N ASP A 549 -12.05 -11.57 -16.18
CA ASP A 549 -13.13 -11.27 -17.12
C ASP A 549 -13.40 -12.47 -18.06
N SER A 550 -14.56 -12.49 -18.70
CA SER A 550 -14.94 -13.48 -19.71
C SER A 550 -13.91 -13.69 -20.84
N SER A 551 -13.13 -12.65 -21.16
CA SER A 551 -12.04 -12.70 -22.15
C SER A 551 -10.66 -13.04 -21.57
N GLY A 552 -10.53 -13.06 -20.24
CA GLY A 552 -9.27 -13.33 -19.55
C GLY A 552 -8.89 -14.81 -19.52
N ASP A 553 -7.58 -15.07 -19.46
CA ASP A 553 -7.00 -16.39 -19.26
C ASP A 553 -5.86 -16.28 -18.24
N LEU A 554 -6.12 -16.68 -16.99
CA LEU A 554 -5.17 -16.60 -15.90
C LEU A 554 -4.57 -17.96 -15.57
N GLN A 555 -3.24 -18.04 -15.65
CA GLN A 555 -2.46 -19.12 -15.04
C GLN A 555 -1.83 -18.64 -13.73
N LEU A 556 -2.33 -19.16 -12.62
CA LEU A 556 -1.87 -18.82 -11.28
C LEU A 556 -1.01 -19.95 -10.70
N LYS A 557 0.21 -19.63 -10.28
CA LYS A 557 1.12 -20.63 -9.69
C LYS A 557 1.97 -20.11 -8.54
N ASN A 558 2.36 -21.05 -7.67
CA ASN A 558 3.31 -20.83 -6.58
C ASN A 558 2.97 -19.60 -5.72
N ILE A 559 1.70 -19.41 -5.34
CA ILE A 559 1.27 -18.20 -4.65
C ILE A 559 0.39 -18.52 -3.46
N LEU A 560 0.42 -17.66 -2.44
CA LEU A 560 -0.46 -17.73 -1.28
C LEU A 560 -1.48 -16.59 -1.38
N LEU A 561 -2.75 -16.92 -1.62
CA LEU A 561 -3.87 -15.97 -1.63
C LEU A 561 -4.55 -15.95 -0.27
N ARG A 562 -4.66 -14.78 0.37
CA ARG A 562 -5.20 -14.72 1.73
C ARG A 562 -6.03 -13.48 2.04
N ARG A 563 -7.06 -13.66 2.89
CA ARG A 563 -7.88 -12.59 3.48
C ARG A 563 -8.70 -11.77 2.50
N GLY A 564 -8.88 -12.22 1.27
CA GLY A 564 -9.89 -11.64 0.39
C GLY A 564 -11.27 -11.75 1.04
N CYS A 565 -12.03 -10.66 1.02
CA CYS A 565 -13.28 -10.56 1.74
C CYS A 565 -14.27 -9.73 0.94
N VAL A 566 -15.39 -10.34 0.55
CA VAL A 566 -16.52 -9.61 -0.02
C VAL A 566 -17.76 -9.93 0.78
N ASP A 567 -18.47 -8.90 1.23
CA ASP A 567 -19.66 -9.04 2.03
C ASP A 567 -20.75 -8.10 1.52
N GLY A 568 -22.01 -8.50 1.68
CA GLY A 568 -23.14 -7.71 1.21
C GLY A 568 -24.46 -8.49 1.14
N ALA A 569 -25.48 -7.85 0.57
CA ALA A 569 -26.81 -8.45 0.44
C ALA A 569 -26.80 -9.81 -0.31
N PHE A 570 -27.59 -10.76 0.20
CA PHE A 570 -27.70 -12.11 -0.35
C PHE A 570 -28.05 -12.12 -1.86
N ASN A 571 -27.41 -13.02 -2.61
CA ASN A 571 -27.64 -13.34 -4.03
C ASN A 571 -27.24 -12.27 -5.07
N GLU A 572 -26.30 -11.38 -4.75
CA GLU A 572 -25.72 -10.45 -5.73
C GLU A 572 -24.30 -10.90 -6.13
N GLU A 573 -24.02 -10.96 -7.44
CA GLU A 573 -22.75 -11.48 -7.97
C GLU A 573 -21.51 -10.73 -7.46
N LYS A 574 -21.68 -9.44 -7.14
CA LYS A 574 -20.64 -8.61 -6.56
C LYS A 574 -20.09 -9.07 -5.21
N PHE A 575 -20.73 -10.05 -4.56
CA PHE A 575 -20.29 -10.60 -3.27
C PHE A 575 -19.81 -12.05 -3.37
N TYR A 576 -19.47 -12.52 -4.57
CA TYR A 576 -18.93 -13.86 -4.77
C TYR A 576 -17.42 -13.84 -4.95
N GLY A 577 -16.78 -14.96 -4.58
CA GLY A 577 -15.35 -15.18 -4.75
C GLY A 577 -14.51 -14.31 -3.83
N GLY A 578 -14.21 -14.79 -2.62
CA GLY A 578 -13.46 -14.00 -1.64
C GLY A 578 -12.02 -13.77 -2.07
N ALA A 579 -11.33 -14.80 -2.55
CA ALA A 579 -10.04 -14.64 -3.20
C ALA A 579 -10.19 -14.32 -4.70
N ILE A 580 -10.93 -15.17 -5.43
CA ILE A 580 -11.01 -15.13 -6.89
C ILE A 580 -12.46 -15.21 -7.36
N TYR A 581 -12.82 -14.32 -8.27
CA TYR A 581 -14.01 -14.45 -9.11
C TYR A 581 -13.57 -14.73 -10.56
N ASN A 582 -14.00 -15.87 -11.13
CA ASN A 582 -13.63 -16.28 -12.49
C ASN A 582 -14.81 -16.33 -13.46
N SER A 583 -14.85 -15.45 -14.45
CA SER A 583 -15.73 -15.55 -15.63
C SER A 583 -15.02 -16.04 -16.90
N GLY A 584 -13.69 -16.01 -16.92
CA GLY A 584 -12.86 -16.42 -18.06
C GLY A 584 -12.29 -17.83 -17.91
N THR A 585 -11.02 -17.99 -18.28
CA THR A 585 -10.27 -19.22 -18.08
C THR A 585 -9.31 -19.07 -16.90
N LEU A 586 -9.29 -20.08 -16.03
CA LEU A 586 -8.41 -20.14 -14.86
C LEU A 586 -7.69 -21.48 -14.79
N ALA A 587 -6.39 -21.44 -14.54
CA ALA A 587 -5.57 -22.59 -14.18
C ALA A 587 -4.81 -22.30 -12.88
N ILE A 588 -4.86 -23.23 -11.92
CA ILE A 588 -4.21 -23.08 -10.61
C ILE A 588 -3.28 -24.26 -10.36
N THR A 589 -2.05 -23.98 -9.95
CA THR A 589 -1.07 -25.01 -9.58
C THR A 589 -0.19 -24.56 -8.42
N LYS A 590 -0.05 -25.37 -7.37
CA LYS A 590 0.82 -25.07 -6.22
C LYS A 590 0.46 -23.74 -5.55
N THR A 591 -0.82 -23.56 -5.26
CA THR A 591 -1.35 -22.34 -4.65
C THR A 591 -1.98 -22.67 -3.31
N ALA A 592 -1.84 -21.79 -2.33
CA ALA A 592 -2.62 -21.86 -1.10
C ALA A 592 -3.67 -20.74 -1.10
N ILE A 593 -4.94 -21.07 -0.81
CA ILE A 593 -6.07 -20.14 -0.75
C ILE A 593 -6.61 -20.22 0.67
N LEU A 594 -6.32 -19.18 1.46
CA LEU A 594 -6.38 -19.23 2.91
C LEU A 594 -7.24 -18.10 3.49
N VAL A 595 -8.17 -18.43 4.40
CA VAL A 595 -8.87 -17.42 5.22
C VAL A 595 -9.58 -16.36 4.37
N ASN A 596 -10.21 -16.76 3.28
CA ASN A 596 -10.99 -15.86 2.43
C ASN A 596 -12.48 -16.00 2.72
N LYS A 597 -13.23 -14.90 2.56
CA LYS A 597 -14.65 -14.83 2.90
C LYS A 597 -15.48 -14.24 1.77
N ALA A 598 -16.63 -14.85 1.50
CA ALA A 598 -17.59 -14.36 0.52
C ALA A 598 -19.03 -14.80 0.82
N ASN A 599 -20.01 -14.27 0.10
CA ASN A 599 -21.37 -14.85 0.14
C ASN A 599 -21.43 -16.22 -0.53
N ARG A 600 -20.69 -16.44 -1.63
CA ARG A 600 -20.52 -17.74 -2.27
C ARG A 600 -19.09 -17.90 -2.72
N GLY A 601 -18.52 -19.09 -2.54
CA GLY A 601 -17.14 -19.35 -2.93
C GLY A 601 -16.16 -18.54 -2.09
N GLY A 602 -16.04 -18.85 -0.79
CA GLY A 602 -15.18 -18.11 0.13
C GLY A 602 -13.75 -17.96 -0.41
N GLY A 603 -13.20 -19.05 -0.94
CA GLY A 603 -11.98 -19.01 -1.76
C GLY A 603 -12.27 -18.55 -3.19
N ILE A 604 -12.94 -19.39 -3.98
CA ILE A 604 -13.17 -19.14 -5.42
C ILE A 604 -14.65 -19.28 -5.76
N TYR A 605 -15.15 -18.34 -6.57
CA TYR A 605 -16.38 -18.51 -7.33
C TYR A 605 -16.08 -18.65 -8.82
N ASN A 606 -16.56 -19.72 -9.44
CA ASN A 606 -16.32 -20.05 -10.84
C ASN A 606 -17.61 -19.96 -11.69
N ALA A 607 -17.67 -18.94 -12.54
CA ALA A 607 -18.68 -18.74 -13.59
C ALA A 607 -18.13 -18.97 -15.02
N GLY A 608 -16.82 -19.19 -15.16
CA GLY A 608 -16.14 -19.51 -16.41
C GLY A 608 -15.63 -20.95 -16.49
N THR A 609 -14.43 -21.12 -17.05
CA THR A 609 -13.74 -22.42 -17.14
C THR A 609 -12.57 -22.48 -16.18
N LEU A 610 -12.61 -23.43 -15.24
CA LEU A 610 -11.43 -23.86 -14.50
C LEU A 610 -10.79 -25.05 -15.24
N SER A 611 -9.74 -24.77 -16.00
CA SER A 611 -9.11 -25.78 -16.86
C SER A 611 -8.33 -26.83 -16.06
N ASN A 612 -7.72 -26.44 -14.94
CA ASN A 612 -6.96 -27.34 -14.08
C ASN A 612 -6.76 -26.70 -12.71
N LEU A 613 -7.05 -27.44 -11.64
CA LEU A 613 -6.73 -27.09 -10.27
C LEU A 613 -5.96 -28.24 -9.62
N ARG A 614 -4.70 -28.01 -9.28
CA ARG A 614 -3.86 -29.08 -8.75
C ARG A 614 -2.82 -28.67 -7.73
N ASN A 615 -2.42 -29.65 -6.91
CA ASN A 615 -1.33 -29.53 -5.95
C ASN A 615 -1.49 -28.31 -5.03
N SER A 616 -2.73 -27.97 -4.69
CA SER A 616 -3.10 -26.71 -4.03
C SER A 616 -3.86 -26.97 -2.74
N THR A 617 -3.89 -25.98 -1.86
CA THR A 617 -4.53 -26.09 -0.54
C THR A 617 -5.56 -24.99 -0.35
N PHE A 618 -6.75 -25.37 0.09
CA PHE A 618 -7.81 -24.48 0.52
C PHE A 618 -8.01 -24.66 2.01
N HIS A 619 -7.77 -23.62 2.79
CA HIS A 619 -7.88 -23.72 4.23
C HIS A 619 -8.59 -22.54 4.88
N ASN A 620 -9.53 -22.86 5.77
CA ASN A 620 -10.27 -21.90 6.57
C ASN A 620 -10.95 -20.80 5.74
N ASN A 621 -11.39 -21.14 4.53
CA ASN A 621 -12.21 -20.23 3.73
C ASN A 621 -13.67 -20.39 4.13
N ASP A 622 -14.37 -19.28 4.24
CA ASP A 622 -15.73 -19.22 4.76
C ASP A 622 -16.69 -18.61 3.74
N SER A 623 -17.88 -19.17 3.65
CA SER A 623 -18.93 -18.67 2.78
C SER A 623 -20.25 -18.56 3.53
N VAL A 624 -21.08 -17.59 3.18
CA VAL A 624 -22.42 -17.51 3.77
C VAL A 624 -23.35 -18.56 3.17
N SER A 625 -23.25 -18.81 1.85
CA SER A 625 -24.21 -19.60 1.06
C SER A 625 -23.50 -20.55 0.08
N GLY A 626 -22.67 -21.45 0.63
CA GLY A 626 -22.14 -22.63 -0.07
C GLY A 626 -20.71 -22.49 -0.57
N GLY A 627 -19.97 -23.61 -0.48
CA GLY A 627 -18.65 -23.80 -1.05
C GLY A 627 -17.60 -22.89 -0.43
N GLY A 628 -17.36 -23.04 0.88
CA GLY A 628 -16.37 -22.23 1.63
C GLY A 628 -15.04 -22.13 0.91
N ALA A 629 -14.54 -23.23 0.36
CA ALA A 629 -13.37 -23.20 -0.52
C ALA A 629 -13.71 -22.79 -1.95
N PHE A 630 -14.73 -23.42 -2.54
CA PHE A 630 -14.98 -23.35 -3.97
C PHE A 630 -16.48 -23.49 -4.29
N PHE A 631 -16.99 -22.58 -5.10
CA PHE A 631 -18.34 -22.65 -5.64
C PHE A 631 -18.31 -22.67 -7.18
N ASN A 632 -18.99 -23.63 -7.79
CA ASN A 632 -19.03 -23.80 -9.24
C ASN A 632 -20.43 -23.61 -9.82
N ASP A 633 -20.58 -22.64 -10.72
CA ASP A 633 -21.77 -22.47 -11.56
C ASP A 633 -21.51 -22.78 -13.04
N ALA A 634 -20.27 -23.12 -13.41
CA ALA A 634 -19.87 -23.30 -14.79
C ALA A 634 -19.03 -24.58 -14.97
N THR A 635 -17.93 -24.53 -15.72
CA THR A 635 -17.18 -25.72 -16.12
C THR A 635 -15.87 -25.86 -15.35
N VAL A 636 -15.62 -27.06 -14.84
CA VAL A 636 -14.34 -27.48 -14.27
C VAL A 636 -13.90 -28.74 -14.98
N ILE A 637 -12.72 -28.71 -15.60
CA ILE A 637 -12.18 -29.88 -16.31
C ILE A 637 -11.52 -30.85 -15.32
N THR A 638 -10.61 -30.37 -14.46
CA THR A 638 -9.94 -31.25 -13.49
C THR A 638 -9.62 -30.57 -12.16
N MET A 639 -9.87 -31.30 -11.07
CA MET A 639 -9.38 -30.99 -9.72
C MET A 639 -8.63 -32.19 -9.17
N ARG A 640 -7.32 -32.06 -8.93
CA ARG A 640 -6.52 -33.21 -8.45
C ARG A 640 -5.40 -32.89 -7.47
N ASN A 641 -5.12 -33.83 -6.58
CA ASN A 641 -4.04 -33.69 -5.60
C ASN A 641 -4.15 -32.39 -4.79
N ASN A 642 -5.36 -32.01 -4.39
CA ASN A 642 -5.59 -30.82 -3.57
C ASN A 642 -6.02 -31.22 -2.16
N THR A 643 -5.72 -30.35 -1.21
CA THR A 643 -6.14 -30.47 0.18
C THR A 643 -7.17 -29.39 0.50
N TYR A 644 -8.36 -29.80 0.97
CA TYR A 644 -9.42 -28.92 1.44
C TYR A 644 -9.59 -29.14 2.95
N SER A 645 -9.19 -28.16 3.75
CA SER A 645 -9.12 -28.29 5.20
C SER A 645 -9.89 -27.17 5.90
N GLU A 646 -10.77 -27.49 6.84
CA GLU A 646 -11.45 -26.49 7.69
C GLU A 646 -12.23 -25.41 6.92
N ASN A 647 -12.72 -25.69 5.71
CA ASN A 647 -13.55 -24.73 4.99
C ASN A 647 -15.01 -24.79 5.46
N GLY A 648 -15.66 -23.63 5.51
CA GLY A 648 -16.98 -23.43 6.12
C GLY A 648 -18.04 -22.88 5.18
N SER A 649 -19.28 -23.33 5.34
CA SER A 649 -20.48 -22.70 4.77
C SER A 649 -21.55 -22.46 5.83
N GLY A 650 -22.01 -21.21 5.93
CA GLY A 650 -22.87 -20.72 6.99
C GLY A 650 -24.32 -21.19 6.91
N ASN A 651 -24.97 -21.17 5.74
CA ASN A 651 -26.41 -21.41 5.58
C ASN A 651 -26.81 -22.27 4.36
N ALA A 652 -25.85 -22.86 3.63
CA ALA A 652 -26.12 -23.68 2.45
C ALA A 652 -25.22 -24.93 2.37
N ASP A 653 -25.52 -25.81 1.42
CA ASP A 653 -24.83 -27.08 1.22
C ASP A 653 -23.38 -26.89 0.72
N GLY A 654 -22.52 -27.86 1.01
CA GLY A 654 -21.12 -27.87 0.56
C GLY A 654 -20.21 -27.04 1.45
N GLY A 655 -19.55 -27.65 2.43
CA GLY A 655 -18.61 -26.93 3.31
C GLY A 655 -17.32 -26.54 2.58
N ALA A 656 -16.72 -27.46 1.81
CA ALA A 656 -15.61 -27.13 0.92
C ALA A 656 -16.09 -26.75 -0.48
N ILE A 657 -16.76 -27.67 -1.17
CA ILE A 657 -17.18 -27.52 -2.57
C ILE A 657 -18.70 -27.53 -2.66
N ALA A 658 -19.26 -26.51 -3.30
CA ALA A 658 -20.63 -26.53 -3.78
C ALA A 658 -20.63 -26.47 -5.33
N ASN A 659 -21.32 -27.40 -5.97
CA ASN A 659 -21.38 -27.52 -7.42
C ASN A 659 -22.82 -27.45 -7.93
N SER A 660 -23.11 -26.47 -8.77
CA SER A 660 -24.34 -26.39 -9.57
C SER A 660 -24.07 -26.53 -11.09
N GLY A 661 -22.80 -26.35 -11.49
CA GLY A 661 -22.31 -26.53 -12.86
C GLY A 661 -21.80 -27.95 -13.16
N THR A 662 -20.81 -28.04 -14.05
CA THR A 662 -20.19 -29.31 -14.46
C THR A 662 -18.75 -29.41 -13.94
N ILE A 663 -18.44 -30.53 -13.29
CA ILE A 663 -17.09 -30.96 -12.94
C ILE A 663 -16.82 -32.30 -13.61
N ASP A 664 -15.86 -32.33 -14.53
CA ASP A 664 -15.51 -33.55 -15.26
C ASP A 664 -14.77 -34.56 -14.38
N THR A 665 -13.82 -34.10 -13.56
CA THR A 665 -13.02 -35.00 -12.71
C THR A 665 -12.55 -34.34 -11.42
N ILE A 666 -12.83 -35.00 -10.29
CA ILE A 666 -12.22 -34.78 -8.97
C ILE A 666 -11.42 -36.03 -8.62
N LYS A 667 -10.11 -35.90 -8.41
CA LYS A 667 -9.23 -37.06 -8.29
C LYS A 667 -8.11 -36.89 -7.27
N ASN A 668 -7.93 -37.87 -6.38
CA ASN A 668 -6.82 -37.85 -5.40
C ASN A 668 -6.82 -36.58 -4.53
N ASN A 669 -7.97 -36.14 -4.04
CA ASN A 669 -8.06 -34.98 -3.15
C ASN A 669 -8.30 -35.45 -1.71
N THR A 670 -7.88 -34.65 -0.73
CA THR A 670 -8.18 -34.86 0.68
C THR A 670 -9.11 -33.76 1.17
N PHE A 671 -10.27 -34.13 1.70
CA PHE A 671 -11.24 -33.25 2.34
C PHE A 671 -11.26 -33.55 3.83
N SER A 672 -10.71 -32.64 4.64
CA SER A 672 -10.63 -32.81 6.08
C SER A 672 -11.32 -31.67 6.83
N SER A 673 -12.14 -32.00 7.82
CA SER A 673 -12.70 -31.01 8.76
C SER A 673 -13.46 -29.86 8.13
N ASN A 674 -14.00 -30.06 6.93
CA ASN A 674 -14.88 -29.07 6.29
C ASN A 674 -16.27 -29.16 6.90
N SER A 675 -16.94 -28.03 7.04
CA SER A 675 -18.19 -27.96 7.80
C SER A 675 -19.23 -27.10 7.13
N ASN A 676 -20.51 -27.43 7.35
CA ASN A 676 -21.61 -26.55 7.03
C ASN A 676 -22.81 -26.74 7.96
N SER A 677 -23.79 -25.84 7.85
CA SER A 677 -25.04 -25.90 8.62
C SER A 677 -26.19 -26.61 7.89
N SER A 678 -25.96 -27.25 6.74
CA SER A 678 -26.96 -27.95 5.94
C SER A 678 -26.50 -29.39 5.61
N ALA A 679 -26.19 -29.72 4.35
CA ALA A 679 -25.72 -31.03 3.92
C ALA A 679 -24.41 -30.98 3.12
N GLY A 680 -23.64 -32.08 3.13
CA GLY A 680 -22.40 -32.24 2.35
C GLY A 680 -21.25 -31.40 2.91
N GLY A 681 -20.77 -31.72 4.11
CA GLY A 681 -19.68 -30.98 4.78
C GLY A 681 -18.43 -30.85 3.91
N ALA A 682 -18.10 -31.85 3.08
CA ALA A 682 -17.07 -31.70 2.04
C ALA A 682 -17.65 -31.20 0.72
N ILE A 683 -18.50 -32.00 0.06
CA ILE A 683 -18.99 -31.72 -1.31
C ILE A 683 -20.51 -31.75 -1.33
N ALA A 684 -21.11 -30.70 -1.91
CA ALA A 684 -22.51 -30.74 -2.32
C ALA A 684 -22.62 -30.58 -3.83
N ASN A 685 -23.26 -31.55 -4.47
CA ASN A 685 -23.68 -31.48 -5.86
C ASN A 685 -25.17 -31.18 -5.90
N VAL A 686 -25.53 -29.98 -6.36
CA VAL A 686 -26.88 -29.46 -6.20
C VAL A 686 -27.53 -29.02 -7.50
N LEU A 687 -28.86 -28.96 -7.52
CA LEU A 687 -29.67 -28.46 -8.65
C LEU A 687 -29.43 -29.26 -9.95
N SER A 688 -28.83 -28.64 -10.95
CA SER A 688 -28.44 -29.28 -12.22
C SER A 688 -26.98 -29.75 -12.23
N GLY A 689 -26.32 -29.72 -11.06
CA GLY A 689 -24.92 -30.06 -10.90
C GLY A 689 -24.58 -31.45 -11.43
N THR A 690 -23.45 -31.52 -12.13
CA THR A 690 -22.88 -32.77 -12.63
C THR A 690 -21.45 -32.91 -12.14
N ILE A 691 -21.16 -34.02 -11.45
CA ILE A 691 -19.81 -34.50 -11.16
C ILE A 691 -19.65 -35.85 -11.87
N SER A 692 -18.95 -35.83 -13.00
CA SER A 692 -18.81 -37.01 -13.87
C SER A 692 -17.92 -38.09 -13.27
N SER A 693 -16.89 -37.71 -12.51
CA SER A 693 -16.00 -38.66 -11.85
C SER A 693 -15.42 -38.06 -10.56
N LEU A 694 -15.67 -38.73 -9.44
CA LEU A 694 -14.98 -38.56 -8.16
C LEU A 694 -14.18 -39.83 -7.86
N GLU A 695 -12.85 -39.74 -7.91
CA GLU A 695 -11.97 -40.91 -7.84
C GLU A 695 -10.87 -40.74 -6.78
N ASN A 696 -10.54 -41.84 -6.09
CA ASN A 696 -9.38 -41.93 -5.18
C ASN A 696 -9.27 -40.80 -4.16
N SER A 697 -10.40 -40.25 -3.70
CA SER A 697 -10.43 -39.11 -2.77
C SER A 697 -10.79 -39.54 -1.36
N LEU A 698 -10.21 -38.84 -0.39
CA LEU A 698 -10.28 -39.11 1.04
C LEU A 698 -11.15 -38.05 1.74
N PHE A 699 -12.12 -38.50 2.53
CA PHE A 699 -13.03 -37.64 3.29
C PHE A 699 -12.91 -37.96 4.78
N HIS A 700 -12.40 -37.02 5.58
CA HIS A 700 -12.13 -37.26 6.99
C HIS A 700 -12.66 -36.15 7.88
N ASN A 701 -13.47 -36.50 8.87
CA ASN A 701 -13.94 -35.61 9.91
C ASN A 701 -14.64 -34.35 9.37
N ASN A 702 -15.25 -34.43 8.18
CA ASN A 702 -16.14 -33.38 7.72
C ASN A 702 -17.44 -33.44 8.55
N SER A 703 -18.21 -32.35 8.56
CA SER A 703 -19.41 -32.29 9.37
C SER A 703 -20.52 -31.47 8.73
N SER A 704 -21.76 -31.89 8.98
CA SER A 704 -22.96 -31.20 8.52
C SER A 704 -24.05 -31.26 9.59
N SER A 705 -24.95 -30.28 9.63
CA SER A 705 -26.06 -30.31 10.61
C SER A 705 -27.11 -31.39 10.27
N SER A 706 -27.22 -31.78 8.99
CA SER A 706 -28.16 -32.80 8.51
C SER A 706 -27.67 -34.24 8.71
N GLY A 707 -26.40 -34.44 9.07
CA GLY A 707 -25.75 -35.74 9.22
C GLY A 707 -25.22 -36.36 7.92
N ASN A 708 -25.36 -35.67 6.78
CA ASN A 708 -24.69 -36.01 5.52
C ASN A 708 -23.33 -35.31 5.48
N ASP A 709 -22.38 -35.83 6.26
CA ASP A 709 -21.19 -35.07 6.63
C ASP A 709 -20.17 -34.92 5.52
N ASP A 710 -20.06 -35.89 4.59
CA ASP A 710 -19.08 -35.83 3.51
C ASP A 710 -19.71 -35.31 2.21
N CYS A 711 -20.59 -36.09 1.59
CA CYS A 711 -21.22 -35.70 0.33
C CYS A 711 -22.74 -35.57 0.44
N PHE A 712 -23.26 -34.60 -0.31
CA PHE A 712 -24.68 -34.45 -0.59
C PHE A 712 -24.91 -34.37 -2.10
N ASP A 713 -25.97 -35.02 -2.57
CA ASP A 713 -26.38 -35.02 -3.98
C ASP A 713 -27.88 -34.80 -4.09
N ASP A 714 -28.28 -33.67 -4.66
CA ASP A 714 -29.60 -33.47 -5.27
C ASP A 714 -29.51 -33.06 -6.74
N GLY A 715 -28.30 -33.18 -7.31
CA GLY A 715 -27.95 -32.82 -8.67
C GLY A 715 -28.39 -33.84 -9.73
N SER A 716 -27.93 -33.62 -10.96
CA SER A 716 -28.26 -34.48 -12.11
C SER A 716 -27.39 -35.73 -12.20
N THR A 717 -26.11 -35.64 -11.85
CA THR A 717 -25.17 -36.77 -11.91
C THR A 717 -24.08 -36.61 -10.87
N PHE A 718 -23.84 -37.65 -10.08
CA PHE A 718 -22.69 -37.75 -9.19
C PHE A 718 -22.15 -39.18 -9.21
N SER A 719 -21.12 -39.41 -10.01
CA SER A 719 -20.48 -40.72 -10.18
C SER A 719 -19.03 -40.72 -9.70
N GLY A 720 -18.54 -41.89 -9.30
CA GLY A 720 -17.22 -42.04 -8.73
C GLY A 720 -16.88 -43.46 -8.31
N SER A 721 -15.61 -43.67 -7.99
CA SER A 721 -15.05 -44.97 -7.58
C SER A 721 -13.85 -44.82 -6.67
N ASN A 722 -13.64 -45.83 -5.82
CA ASN A 722 -12.47 -45.98 -4.96
C ASN A 722 -12.22 -44.79 -4.02
N ASN A 723 -13.27 -44.28 -3.39
CA ASN A 723 -13.19 -43.21 -2.39
C ASN A 723 -13.24 -43.79 -0.97
N MET A 724 -12.72 -43.08 0.02
CA MET A 724 -12.76 -43.48 1.43
C MET A 724 -13.30 -42.36 2.32
N SER A 725 -14.04 -42.75 3.34
CA SER A 725 -14.75 -41.85 4.24
C SER A 725 -14.86 -42.46 5.65
N ASP A 726 -14.87 -41.63 6.70
CA ASP A 726 -15.27 -42.05 8.06
C ASP A 726 -16.79 -42.04 8.28
N ASN A 727 -17.55 -41.39 7.40
CA ASN A 727 -19.00 -41.37 7.43
C ASN A 727 -19.64 -41.90 6.13
N ILE A 728 -20.08 -43.16 6.17
CA ILE A 728 -20.84 -43.78 5.06
C ILE A 728 -22.27 -43.22 4.88
N ALA A 729 -22.74 -42.36 5.78
CA ALA A 729 -24.01 -41.66 5.66
C ALA A 729 -23.82 -40.36 4.87
N GLY A 730 -24.34 -40.33 3.64
CA GLY A 730 -24.28 -39.16 2.78
C GLY A 730 -23.56 -39.42 1.46
N GLY A 731 -24.33 -39.83 0.45
CA GLY A 731 -24.18 -39.53 -0.97
C GLY A 731 -22.89 -39.86 -1.75
N CYS A 732 -21.72 -40.01 -1.12
CA CYS A 732 -20.46 -40.10 -1.86
C CYS A 732 -20.45 -41.36 -2.73
N PRO A 733 -20.24 -41.24 -4.05
CA PRO A 733 -20.19 -42.40 -4.91
C PRO A 733 -18.90 -43.20 -4.70
N GLY A 734 -19.00 -44.51 -4.82
CA GLY A 734 -17.81 -45.38 -4.88
C GLY A 734 -17.04 -45.53 -3.56
N LEU A 735 -17.69 -45.32 -2.42
CA LEU A 735 -17.09 -45.53 -1.09
C LEU A 735 -16.67 -46.99 -0.88
N ARG A 736 -15.46 -47.18 -0.34
CA ARG A 736 -14.99 -48.46 0.18
C ARG A 736 -15.71 -48.79 1.50
N LEU A 737 -15.75 -50.08 1.84
CA LEU A 737 -16.41 -50.57 3.08
C LEU A 737 -15.58 -50.32 4.35
N THR A 738 -14.33 -49.90 4.20
CA THR A 738 -13.42 -49.54 5.31
C THR A 738 -13.74 -48.13 5.81
N THR A 739 -14.01 -48.00 7.11
CA THR A 739 -14.23 -46.71 7.78
C THR A 739 -12.91 -46.15 8.28
N LEU A 740 -12.63 -44.88 7.98
CA LEU A 740 -11.44 -44.18 8.45
C LEU A 740 -11.48 -43.96 9.97
N THR A 741 -10.31 -43.91 10.60
CA THR A 741 -10.17 -43.64 12.04
C THR A 741 -9.60 -42.25 12.31
N PRO A 742 -9.70 -41.71 13.54
CA PRO A 742 -9.03 -40.46 13.90
C PRO A 742 -7.50 -40.49 13.72
N SER A 743 -6.89 -41.67 13.56
CA SER A 743 -5.47 -41.86 13.26
C SER A 743 -5.17 -41.95 11.75
N THR A 744 -6.10 -41.58 10.87
CA THR A 744 -5.88 -41.62 9.41
C THR A 744 -4.95 -40.50 8.95
N LEU A 745 -5.18 -39.27 9.43
CA LEU A 745 -4.51 -38.04 8.96
C LEU A 745 -3.82 -37.28 10.09
N GLY A 746 -2.69 -36.67 9.77
CA GLY A 746 -2.04 -35.64 10.59
C GLY A 746 -2.67 -34.27 10.44
N ILE A 747 -2.14 -33.28 11.16
CA ILE A 747 -2.57 -31.88 11.04
C ILE A 747 -2.19 -31.28 9.68
N LEU A 748 -2.77 -30.13 9.33
CA LEU A 748 -2.37 -29.39 8.13
C LEU A 748 -1.04 -28.69 8.42
N GLU A 749 0.04 -29.13 7.77
CA GLU A 749 1.37 -28.56 7.95
C GLU A 749 2.24 -28.73 6.70
N ASP A 750 3.44 -28.15 6.74
CA ASP A 750 4.45 -28.36 5.69
C ASP A 750 5.01 -29.77 5.83
N ASN A 751 4.48 -30.69 5.02
CA ASN A 751 4.89 -32.10 4.98
C ASN A 751 5.92 -32.38 3.88
N GLY A 752 6.71 -31.37 3.52
CA GLY A 752 7.78 -31.44 2.51
C GLY A 752 7.26 -31.48 1.07
N CYS A 753 8.18 -31.29 0.12
CA CYS A 753 7.89 -31.39 -1.31
C CYS A 753 9.17 -31.52 -2.14
N SER A 754 9.04 -32.05 -3.36
CA SER A 754 10.18 -32.22 -4.27
C SER A 754 10.65 -30.90 -4.92
N THR A 755 9.81 -29.86 -4.88
CA THR A 755 10.10 -28.53 -5.42
C THR A 755 9.53 -27.46 -4.48
N PRO A 756 10.31 -26.99 -3.51
CA PRO A 756 9.91 -25.91 -2.62
C PRO A 756 9.61 -24.61 -3.36
N LEU A 757 8.86 -23.73 -2.70
CA LEU A 757 8.69 -22.33 -3.06
C LEU A 757 10.01 -21.57 -2.87
N ALA A 758 10.14 -20.32 -3.36
CA ALA A 758 11.42 -19.60 -3.30
C ALA A 758 11.90 -19.31 -1.86
N ASN A 759 10.96 -19.23 -0.91
CA ASN A 759 11.24 -19.10 0.52
C ASN A 759 11.65 -20.44 1.20
N GLY A 760 11.73 -21.54 0.45
CA GLY A 760 12.10 -22.86 0.95
C GLY A 760 10.96 -23.67 1.57
N THR A 761 9.75 -23.11 1.68
CA THR A 761 8.59 -23.83 2.23
C THR A 761 7.81 -24.57 1.14
N CYS A 762 6.94 -25.48 1.54
CA CYS A 762 6.04 -26.20 0.64
C CYS A 762 4.57 -25.82 0.90
N ILE A 763 3.72 -26.08 -0.09
CA ILE A 763 2.27 -25.95 0.08
C ILE A 763 1.80 -27.04 1.05
N GLN A 764 1.25 -26.61 2.18
CA GLN A 764 0.83 -27.50 3.27
C GLN A 764 -0.19 -28.54 2.82
N THR A 765 -0.14 -29.74 3.37
CA THR A 765 -1.10 -30.83 3.11
C THR A 765 -1.27 -31.66 4.38
N HIS A 766 -2.26 -32.54 4.44
CA HIS A 766 -2.39 -33.50 5.53
C HIS A 766 -1.60 -34.77 5.22
N ALA A 767 -0.62 -35.11 6.05
CA ALA A 767 0.10 -36.38 5.93
C ALA A 767 -0.79 -37.57 6.34
N LEU A 768 -0.61 -38.71 5.67
CA LEU A 768 -1.16 -39.98 6.14
C LEU A 768 -0.31 -40.48 7.31
N LEU A 769 -0.94 -40.80 8.44
CA LEU A 769 -0.23 -41.32 9.60
C LEU A 769 0.13 -42.80 9.39
N THR A 770 1.15 -43.27 10.13
CA THR A 770 1.58 -44.67 10.06
C THR A 770 0.44 -45.61 10.46
N GLY A 771 0.10 -46.54 9.56
CA GLY A 771 -1.01 -47.48 9.75
C GLY A 771 -2.37 -46.96 9.29
N SER A 772 -2.41 -45.79 8.65
CA SER A 772 -3.62 -45.25 8.02
C SER A 772 -4.23 -46.24 7.03
N GLU A 773 -5.56 -46.31 7.07
CA GLU A 773 -6.36 -47.20 6.23
C GLU A 773 -6.36 -46.79 4.76
N ALA A 774 -5.85 -45.60 4.42
CA ALA A 774 -5.78 -45.09 3.06
C ALA A 774 -4.46 -45.42 2.34
N ILE A 775 -3.49 -46.03 3.05
CA ILE A 775 -2.18 -46.40 2.51
C ILE A 775 -2.30 -47.62 1.59
N ASP A 776 -1.72 -47.56 0.39
CA ASP A 776 -1.71 -48.60 -0.64
C ASP A 776 -3.12 -49.02 -1.14
N GLU A 777 -4.13 -48.16 -1.01
CA GLU A 777 -5.53 -48.49 -1.32
C GLU A 777 -6.08 -47.89 -2.62
N GLY A 778 -5.26 -47.13 -3.36
CA GLY A 778 -5.63 -46.55 -4.65
C GLY A 778 -5.77 -47.58 -5.76
N ASP A 779 -6.24 -47.14 -6.93
CA ASP A 779 -6.43 -47.99 -8.10
C ASP A 779 -5.74 -47.44 -9.35
N ALA A 780 -5.94 -48.12 -10.49
CA ALA A 780 -5.31 -47.76 -11.76
C ALA A 780 -5.74 -46.37 -12.30
N SER A 781 -6.77 -45.75 -11.72
CA SER A 781 -7.20 -44.41 -12.10
C SER A 781 -6.44 -43.30 -11.33
N ALA A 782 -5.65 -43.64 -10.31
CA ALA A 782 -4.94 -42.68 -9.48
C ALA A 782 -3.84 -41.92 -10.24
N THR A 783 -3.49 -40.73 -9.74
CA THR A 783 -2.38 -39.93 -10.26
C THR A 783 -1.02 -40.59 -9.97
N THR A 784 -0.02 -40.30 -10.81
CA THR A 784 1.34 -40.84 -10.63
C THR A 784 2.14 -40.11 -9.56
N GLN A 785 1.69 -38.92 -9.14
CA GLN A 785 2.34 -38.10 -8.13
C GLN A 785 1.31 -37.52 -7.16
N ASP A 786 1.71 -37.32 -5.91
CA ASP A 786 0.92 -36.65 -4.88
C ASP A 786 0.96 -35.11 -4.98
N GLN A 787 0.33 -34.41 -4.05
CA GLN A 787 0.31 -32.94 -3.98
C GLN A 787 1.73 -32.35 -3.90
N ARG A 788 2.61 -33.02 -3.15
CA ARG A 788 4.02 -32.65 -2.92
C ARG A 788 4.92 -32.99 -4.11
N SER A 789 4.33 -33.62 -5.13
CA SER A 789 4.97 -34.09 -6.36
C SER A 789 5.93 -35.27 -6.14
N PHE A 790 5.75 -36.03 -5.06
CA PHE A 790 6.40 -37.34 -4.87
C PHE A 790 5.69 -38.41 -5.69
N LEU A 791 6.43 -39.44 -6.14
CA LEU A 791 5.88 -40.54 -6.95
C LEU A 791 5.20 -41.57 -6.05
N ALA A 792 4.24 -42.34 -6.58
CA ALA A 792 3.67 -43.44 -5.83
C ALA A 792 4.74 -44.49 -5.42
N ASN A 793 4.71 -44.92 -4.16
CA ASN A 793 5.57 -45.95 -3.59
C ASN A 793 4.79 -47.26 -3.44
N GLY A 794 4.64 -47.97 -4.56
CA GLY A 794 3.79 -49.17 -4.59
C GLY A 794 2.43 -48.86 -5.18
N ILE A 795 1.36 -49.16 -4.46
CA ILE A 795 0.01 -48.76 -4.87
C ILE A 795 -0.20 -47.35 -4.35
N ARG A 796 -0.63 -46.43 -5.21
CA ARG A 796 -0.88 -45.03 -4.79
C ARG A 796 -1.90 -45.00 -3.65
N ASP A 797 -1.69 -44.16 -2.66
CA ASP A 797 -2.64 -43.97 -1.56
C ASP A 797 -3.91 -43.22 -2.01
N ILE A 798 -4.99 -43.38 -1.24
CA ILE A 798 -6.21 -42.59 -1.40
C ILE A 798 -6.02 -41.21 -0.74
N GLY A 799 -6.33 -40.15 -1.49
CA GLY A 799 -6.16 -38.76 -1.06
C GLY A 799 -5.00 -38.03 -1.75
N ALA A 800 -4.71 -36.82 -1.26
CA ALA A 800 -3.74 -35.90 -1.84
C ALA A 800 -2.28 -36.21 -1.51
N PHE A 801 -2.03 -37.09 -0.54
CA PHE A 801 -0.71 -37.41 0.01
C PHE A 801 -0.30 -38.84 -0.34
N GLU A 802 0.98 -39.10 -0.60
CA GLU A 802 1.56 -40.45 -0.70
C GLU A 802 2.49 -40.73 0.48
N TYR A 803 2.30 -41.84 1.18
CA TYR A 803 3.10 -42.27 2.31
C TYR A 803 4.35 -43.02 1.84
N GLU A 804 5.53 -42.46 2.10
CA GLU A 804 6.83 -43.02 1.67
C GLU A 804 7.46 -43.98 2.73
N GLY A 805 6.71 -44.37 3.76
CA GLY A 805 7.17 -45.28 4.82
C GLY A 805 7.60 -44.59 6.12
N ILE A 806 8.20 -45.35 7.05
CA ILE A 806 8.59 -44.86 8.41
C ILE A 806 9.65 -43.74 8.35
N ASN A 807 10.34 -43.58 7.21
CA ASN A 807 11.31 -42.52 6.96
C ASN A 807 10.78 -41.44 6.01
N ASP A 808 9.46 -41.39 5.76
CA ASP A 808 8.86 -40.28 5.01
C ASP A 808 9.24 -38.97 5.71
N VAL A 809 9.65 -37.99 4.91
CA VAL A 809 10.22 -36.74 5.39
C VAL A 809 9.06 -35.84 5.84
N ILE A 810 8.43 -36.22 6.95
CA ILE A 810 7.52 -35.39 7.71
C ILE A 810 8.41 -34.43 8.49
N PHE A 811 8.57 -33.20 7.99
CA PHE A 811 9.25 -32.14 8.73
C PHE A 811 8.39 -31.75 9.93
N THR A 812 8.51 -32.52 11.01
CA THR A 812 7.97 -32.13 12.32
C THR A 812 8.79 -30.93 12.79
N ASN A 813 8.13 -29.77 12.78
CA ASN A 813 8.64 -28.42 13.09
C ASN A 813 9.23 -27.73 11.84
N GLY A 814 8.39 -26.89 11.23
CA GLY A 814 8.82 -25.89 10.28
C GLY A 814 10.08 -25.19 10.79
N PHE A 815 11.09 -25.12 9.93
CA PHE A 815 12.27 -24.33 10.23
C PHE A 815 11.83 -22.89 10.44
N GLU A 816 11.93 -22.42 11.69
CA GLU A 816 12.05 -21.00 11.99
C GLU A 816 13.20 -20.43 11.15
N LEU A 817 12.85 -19.51 10.26
CA LEU A 817 13.59 -18.28 10.00
C LEU A 817 12.58 -17.14 9.87
#